data_AF-A0A9W8NKZ8-F1
#
_entry.id   AF-A0A9W8NKZ8-F1
#
_cell.length_a   1.000
_cell.length_b   1.000
_cell.length_c   1.000
_cell.angle_alpha   90.00
_cell.angle_beta   90.00
_cell.angle_gamma   90.00
#
_symmetry.space_group_name_H-M   'P 1'
#
loop_
_entity.id
_entity.type
_entity.pdbx_description
1 polymer ?
#
loop_
_entity_poly.entity_id
_entity_poly.type
_entity_poly.pdbx_seq_one_letter_code
_entity_poly.pdbx_strand_id
1 'polypeptide(L)'
;MSGMDMGMKMDMDMDMMGTTSEDCRASDTPWLQTMAYCIQQSCGIHGYTMEQQSRCFSVHAVAGASKPSFHDCLPDTAPTAELPEDATWLNATSLVNPHLYHATHGTLEEFARSEYIHTRYSLVLYLLVIGTCLIWGIKNQLASIFPTIYRRAHSTKLGLRLQQHLTLPALSGSRHLEPLPANLGYVPGRALSISIGIYVVLNVIFSSISFGSFQPNVYWPSERFELCEYVGNRTGILSLVNMSIAILFAGRNNLLIAVTGWSQTTFLTLHRWAARVATLQAIVHSAVYTLQYVDPGYEGATSYSTKAAEPFYWWGIIGTIALSLAAVFAVLPLRIALYEVFLASHIILIILALVACWYHLVPHFGFKYGYQVWLYICFAFWSADRLARLARILYYNRLGNAKAIVEAIPDCNILQITVFPRTTHGIGPGQHTFLHIPALGKFWESHPFSIAAWNTHHTSTPLASTSISTSKSNNFYSETKELGYASPRTDSSHQVKSTTVPQLQETALYKSRESDGASFRLLVRAHSGMTATLLKHLSSPSRSSRAEISVYNEGYYAGHNATFRPLFTADTVLCLAGGLGITHVLGFVQEYARKEALLESESGGGESARAENLGLMGRTRRFVLAWSAKEAAFIEHVRTNFLADARGLECWLWYTGSADTRTRKVEVAHDEGISGCAPTTIDTAGAVTVGRMDVASVIRSTVEVGRQTAVVVCGPGQMADEARRQLVECVRDGFCVDLLEEAFAW
;
A
#
# COMPACT_ATOMS: atom_id res chain seq x y z
N MET A 1 3.91 18.22 -38.71
CA MET A 1 3.62 17.67 -40.04
C MET A 1 2.49 16.66 -39.89
N SER A 2 1.39 16.95 -40.60
CA SER A 2 0.23 16.11 -40.97
C SER A 2 -0.37 15.14 -39.96
N GLY A 3 -1.66 15.33 -39.71
CA GLY A 3 -2.52 14.42 -38.97
C GLY A 3 -2.70 13.06 -39.64
N MET A 4 -3.06 12.09 -38.82
CA MET A 4 -3.75 10.87 -39.24
C MET A 4 -5.19 10.99 -38.76
N ASP A 5 -6.02 11.35 -39.72
CA ASP A 5 -7.45 11.11 -39.73
C ASP A 5 -7.69 9.59 -39.73
N MET A 6 -8.41 9.09 -38.73
CA MET A 6 -8.88 7.71 -38.65
C MET A 6 -10.39 7.79 -38.52
N GLY A 7 -11.04 8.02 -39.67
CA GLY A 7 -12.48 7.90 -39.83
C GLY A 7 -12.97 6.52 -39.43
N MET A 8 -13.87 6.48 -38.44
CA MET A 8 -14.70 5.34 -38.16
C MET A 8 -15.77 5.26 -39.26
N LYS A 9 -15.67 4.23 -40.12
CA LYS A 9 -16.79 3.76 -40.92
C LYS A 9 -17.89 3.28 -39.98
N MET A 10 -18.94 4.07 -39.84
CA MET A 10 -20.25 3.59 -39.43
C MET A 10 -21.01 3.25 -40.70
N ASP A 11 -21.16 1.96 -41.01
CA ASP A 11 -22.20 1.48 -41.91
C ASP A 11 -23.54 1.61 -41.16
N MET A 12 -24.18 2.77 -41.34
CA MET A 12 -25.63 2.92 -41.24
C MET A 12 -26.03 3.93 -42.31
N ASP A 13 -26.76 3.45 -43.33
CA ASP A 13 -27.55 4.25 -44.26
C ASP A 13 -28.64 5.02 -43.48
N MET A 14 -28.24 6.05 -42.75
CA MET A 14 -29.10 7.20 -42.48
C MET A 14 -28.56 8.34 -43.33
N ASP A 15 -29.40 8.88 -44.22
CA ASP A 15 -29.16 10.14 -44.92
C ASP A 15 -28.53 11.15 -43.94
N MET A 16 -27.26 11.47 -44.17
CA MET A 16 -26.57 12.54 -43.44
C MET A 16 -27.30 13.84 -43.77
N MET A 17 -28.27 14.24 -42.92
CA MET A 17 -28.79 15.60 -42.94
C MET A 17 -27.57 16.53 -42.83
N GLY A 18 -27.34 17.33 -43.87
CA GLY A 18 -26.23 18.27 -43.90
C GLY A 18 -26.28 19.19 -42.69
N THR A 19 -25.23 19.21 -41.88
CA THR A 19 -25.14 20.12 -40.73
C THR A 19 -24.84 21.54 -41.21
N THR A 20 -25.66 22.52 -40.81
CA THR A 20 -25.42 23.95 -41.09
C THR A 20 -24.08 24.39 -40.52
N SER A 21 -23.21 25.00 -41.34
CA SER A 21 -21.90 25.47 -40.89
C SER A 21 -22.02 26.67 -39.93
N GLU A 22 -21.01 26.86 -39.09
CA GLU A 22 -20.92 28.02 -38.18
C GLU A 22 -20.93 29.34 -38.95
N ASP A 23 -20.23 29.41 -40.09
CA ASP A 23 -20.22 30.58 -40.98
C ASP A 23 -21.61 30.87 -41.57
N CYS A 24 -22.37 29.82 -41.90
CA CYS A 24 -23.74 29.98 -42.40
C CYS A 24 -24.66 30.52 -41.31
N ARG A 25 -24.55 30.03 -40.06
CA ARG A 25 -25.29 30.59 -38.92
C ARG A 25 -24.89 32.03 -38.62
N ALA A 26 -23.60 32.35 -38.64
CA ALA A 26 -23.08 33.67 -38.33
C ALA A 26 -23.43 34.75 -39.38
N SER A 27 -23.89 34.34 -40.57
CA SER A 27 -24.35 35.22 -41.64
C SER A 27 -25.87 35.19 -41.86
N ASP A 28 -26.60 34.30 -41.18
CA ASP A 28 -28.04 34.13 -41.35
C ASP A 28 -28.83 35.05 -40.40
N THR A 29 -29.51 36.05 -40.96
CA THR A 29 -30.24 37.05 -40.17
C THR A 29 -31.40 36.45 -39.36
N PRO A 30 -32.26 35.57 -39.92
CA PRO A 30 -33.30 34.87 -39.15
C PRO A 30 -32.76 34.12 -37.93
N TRP A 31 -31.67 33.37 -38.06
CA TRP A 31 -30.99 32.70 -36.96
C TRP A 31 -30.50 33.67 -35.90
N LEU A 32 -29.74 34.69 -36.30
CA LEU A 32 -29.15 35.66 -35.38
C LEU A 32 -30.21 36.41 -34.57
N GLN A 33 -31.26 36.89 -35.23
CA GLN A 33 -32.33 37.62 -34.56
C GLN A 33 -33.19 36.73 -33.66
N THR A 34 -33.50 35.51 -34.11
CA THR A 34 -34.24 34.52 -33.31
C THR A 34 -33.47 34.15 -32.05
N MET A 35 -32.17 33.86 -32.18
CA MET A 35 -31.30 33.50 -31.07
C MET A 35 -31.10 34.68 -30.10
N ALA A 36 -30.86 35.89 -30.61
CA ALA A 36 -30.71 37.09 -29.78
C ALA A 36 -31.98 37.38 -28.98
N TYR A 37 -33.15 37.33 -29.63
CA TYR A 37 -34.43 37.56 -28.97
C TYR A 37 -34.75 36.49 -27.91
N CYS A 38 -34.50 35.21 -28.21
CA CYS A 38 -34.67 34.11 -27.25
C CYS A 38 -33.78 34.30 -26.00
N ILE A 39 -32.50 34.66 -26.20
CA ILE A 39 -31.58 34.95 -25.09
C ILE A 39 -32.10 36.15 -24.27
N GLN A 40 -32.49 37.24 -24.93
CA GLN A 40 -32.98 38.44 -24.24
C GLN A 40 -34.19 38.13 -23.36
N GLN A 41 -35.18 37.44 -23.94
CA GLN A 41 -36.43 37.13 -23.25
C GLN A 41 -36.20 36.10 -22.14
N SER A 42 -35.68 34.93 -22.49
CA SER A 42 -35.63 33.79 -21.56
C SER A 42 -34.54 33.98 -20.51
N CYS A 43 -33.32 34.39 -20.89
CA CYS A 43 -32.27 34.65 -19.90
C CYS A 43 -32.58 35.91 -19.07
N GLY A 44 -33.29 36.88 -19.62
CA GLY A 44 -33.78 38.05 -18.88
C GLY A 44 -34.71 37.66 -17.73
N ILE A 45 -35.64 36.71 -17.95
CA ILE A 45 -36.56 36.19 -16.92
C ILE A 45 -35.78 35.54 -15.77
N HIS A 46 -34.69 34.83 -16.07
CA HIS A 46 -33.83 34.20 -15.06
C HIS A 46 -32.81 35.16 -14.41
N GLY A 47 -32.86 36.45 -14.72
CA GLY A 47 -32.02 37.47 -14.09
C GLY A 47 -30.57 37.53 -14.59
N TYR A 48 -30.26 36.94 -15.75
CA TYR A 48 -28.93 37.06 -16.35
C TYR A 48 -28.68 38.47 -16.87
N THR A 49 -27.49 39.02 -16.58
CA THR A 49 -27.09 40.36 -17.01
C THR A 49 -26.93 40.45 -18.53
N MET A 50 -27.07 41.66 -19.09
CA MET A 50 -26.86 41.89 -20.53
C MET A 50 -25.46 41.48 -21.00
N GLU A 51 -24.44 41.59 -20.15
CA GLU A 51 -23.08 41.13 -20.47
C GLU A 51 -23.01 39.59 -20.60
N GLN A 52 -23.64 38.86 -19.66
CA GLN A 52 -23.72 37.40 -19.73
C GLN A 52 -24.52 36.93 -20.95
N GLN A 53 -25.62 37.62 -21.28
CA GLN A 53 -26.41 37.37 -22.48
C GLN A 53 -25.60 37.62 -23.76
N SER A 54 -24.88 38.74 -23.85
CA SER A 54 -24.01 39.04 -24.99
C SER A 54 -22.89 38.03 -25.15
N ARG A 55 -22.34 37.51 -24.04
CA ARG A 55 -21.33 36.44 -24.07
C ARG A 55 -21.94 35.13 -24.55
N CYS A 56 -23.12 34.76 -24.07
CA CYS A 56 -23.86 33.57 -24.52
C CYS A 56 -24.11 33.63 -26.02
N PHE A 57 -24.60 34.77 -26.51
CA PHE A 57 -24.83 35.00 -27.93
C PHE A 57 -23.54 34.89 -28.76
N SER A 58 -22.46 35.55 -28.34
CA SER A 58 -21.18 35.49 -29.05
C SER A 58 -20.70 34.04 -29.19
N VAL A 59 -20.74 33.25 -28.10
CA VAL A 59 -20.28 31.86 -28.12
C VAL A 59 -21.19 30.96 -28.98
N HIS A 60 -22.50 31.07 -28.85
CA HIS A 60 -23.44 30.09 -29.42
C HIS A 60 -24.07 30.50 -30.75
N ALA A 61 -24.24 31.79 -31.02
CA ALA A 61 -24.88 32.28 -32.26
C ALA A 61 -23.86 32.53 -33.38
N VAL A 62 -22.65 33.00 -33.03
CA VAL A 62 -21.60 33.43 -33.99
C VAL A 62 -20.23 32.76 -33.73
N ALA A 63 -20.22 31.60 -33.08
CA ALA A 63 -19.03 30.76 -32.87
C ALA A 63 -17.82 31.49 -32.23
N GLY A 64 -18.08 32.41 -31.30
CA GLY A 64 -17.08 33.19 -30.58
C GLY A 64 -16.60 34.44 -31.30
N ALA A 65 -17.18 34.79 -32.45
CA ALA A 65 -16.88 36.05 -33.13
C ALA A 65 -17.38 37.27 -32.32
N SER A 66 -16.70 38.40 -32.50
CA SER A 66 -17.06 39.68 -31.87
C SER A 66 -18.11 40.46 -32.67
N LYS A 67 -18.38 40.06 -33.91
CA LYS A 67 -19.41 40.63 -34.79
C LYS A 67 -20.12 39.53 -35.59
N PRO A 68 -21.41 39.69 -35.89
CA PRO A 68 -22.30 40.76 -35.42
C PRO A 68 -22.54 40.68 -33.90
N SER A 69 -22.77 41.84 -33.25
CA SER A 69 -22.91 41.89 -31.79
C SER A 69 -24.33 41.54 -31.36
N PHE A 70 -24.48 41.10 -30.10
CA PHE A 70 -25.80 40.76 -29.54
C PHE A 70 -26.81 41.90 -29.69
N HIS A 71 -26.40 43.15 -29.43
CA HIS A 71 -27.27 44.31 -29.55
C HIS A 71 -27.68 44.60 -31.00
N ASP A 72 -26.75 44.43 -31.95
CA ASP A 72 -27.02 44.65 -33.38
C ASP A 72 -27.96 43.58 -33.97
N CYS A 73 -28.03 42.42 -33.32
CA CYS A 73 -28.87 41.30 -33.73
C CYS A 73 -30.24 41.28 -33.04
N LEU A 74 -30.57 42.23 -32.16
CA LEU A 74 -31.92 42.29 -31.59
C LEU A 74 -32.91 42.81 -32.65
N PRO A 75 -34.04 42.11 -32.87
CA PRO A 75 -35.03 42.59 -33.84
C PRO A 75 -35.72 43.86 -33.33
N ASP A 76 -35.94 44.84 -34.22
CA ASP A 76 -36.61 46.11 -33.89
C ASP A 76 -38.07 45.90 -33.41
N THR A 77 -38.71 44.84 -33.90
CA THR A 77 -40.07 44.43 -33.54
C THR A 77 -40.08 43.00 -33.04
N ALA A 78 -40.82 42.73 -31.96
CA ALA A 78 -40.96 41.38 -31.42
C ALA A 78 -41.51 40.41 -32.49
N PRO A 79 -40.86 39.24 -32.69
CA PRO A 79 -41.36 38.25 -33.63
C PRO A 79 -42.72 37.71 -33.19
N THR A 80 -43.58 37.41 -34.16
CA THR A 80 -44.95 36.92 -33.94
C THR A 80 -45.19 35.50 -34.45
N ALA A 81 -44.35 35.02 -35.38
CA ALA A 81 -44.39 33.66 -35.88
C ALA A 81 -43.70 32.72 -34.88
N GLU A 82 -44.41 31.69 -34.41
CA GLU A 82 -43.83 30.63 -33.59
C GLU A 82 -43.20 29.56 -34.49
N LEU A 83 -42.01 29.11 -34.12
CA LEU A 83 -41.32 28.01 -34.79
C LEU A 83 -41.96 26.67 -34.39
N PRO A 84 -42.40 25.83 -35.35
CA PRO A 84 -42.88 24.48 -35.07
C PRO A 84 -41.82 23.61 -34.37
N GLU A 85 -42.26 22.63 -33.56
CA GLU A 85 -41.38 21.73 -32.81
C GLU A 85 -40.46 20.90 -33.71
N ASP A 86 -40.97 20.46 -34.87
CA ASP A 86 -40.30 19.63 -35.86
C ASP A 86 -39.67 20.43 -37.01
N ALA A 87 -39.55 21.76 -36.85
CA ALA A 87 -39.03 22.62 -37.90
C ALA A 87 -37.57 22.29 -38.24
N THR A 88 -37.32 21.97 -39.51
CA THR A 88 -35.99 21.72 -40.06
C THR A 88 -35.38 22.95 -40.77
N TRP A 89 -36.17 24.02 -40.94
CA TRP A 89 -35.77 25.26 -41.61
C TRP A 89 -36.18 26.48 -40.78
N LEU A 90 -35.31 27.49 -40.75
CA LEU A 90 -35.57 28.78 -40.10
C LEU A 90 -35.48 29.89 -41.15
N ASN A 91 -36.61 30.23 -41.77
CA ASN A 91 -36.64 31.19 -42.89
C ASN A 91 -37.04 32.61 -42.46
N ALA A 92 -37.52 32.79 -41.22
CA ALA A 92 -37.95 34.05 -40.68
C ALA A 92 -37.61 34.14 -39.19
N THR A 93 -37.39 35.36 -38.70
CA THR A 93 -37.21 35.63 -37.28
C THR A 93 -38.45 35.19 -36.52
N SER A 94 -38.30 34.22 -35.62
CA SER A 94 -39.41 33.47 -35.02
C SER A 94 -39.29 33.40 -33.49
N LEU A 95 -40.41 33.14 -32.82
CA LEU A 95 -40.47 32.76 -31.42
C LEU A 95 -40.12 31.28 -31.27
N VAL A 96 -39.35 30.93 -30.25
CA VAL A 96 -39.09 29.52 -29.90
C VAL A 96 -40.36 28.91 -29.33
N ASN A 97 -40.68 27.67 -29.72
CA ASN A 97 -41.80 26.93 -29.14
C ASN A 97 -41.68 26.88 -27.60
N PRO A 98 -42.64 27.44 -26.85
CA PRO A 98 -42.50 27.61 -25.41
C PRO A 98 -42.56 26.26 -24.65
N HIS A 99 -43.28 25.27 -25.19
CA HIS A 99 -43.39 23.94 -24.58
C HIS A 99 -42.07 23.17 -24.71
N LEU A 100 -41.49 23.12 -25.91
CA LEU A 100 -40.19 22.49 -26.15
C LEU A 100 -39.08 23.21 -25.39
N TYR A 101 -39.11 24.55 -25.34
CA TYR A 101 -38.15 25.33 -24.55
C TYR A 101 -38.23 24.97 -23.07
N HIS A 102 -39.42 24.98 -22.46
CA HIS A 102 -39.61 24.64 -21.06
C HIS A 102 -39.16 23.20 -20.76
N ALA A 103 -39.53 22.24 -21.62
CA ALA A 103 -39.13 20.84 -21.49
C ALA A 103 -37.60 20.68 -21.55
N THR A 104 -36.96 21.33 -22.54
CA THR A 104 -35.51 21.28 -22.74
C THR A 104 -34.77 21.97 -21.60
N HIS A 105 -35.21 23.16 -21.20
CA HIS A 105 -34.59 23.92 -20.12
C HIS A 105 -34.60 23.14 -18.82
N GLY A 106 -35.75 22.65 -18.37
CA GLY A 106 -35.83 21.91 -17.11
C GLY A 106 -35.11 20.56 -17.15
N THR A 107 -35.11 19.86 -18.30
CA THR A 107 -34.32 18.63 -18.49
C THR A 107 -32.82 18.89 -18.32
N LEU A 108 -32.31 19.94 -18.98
CA LEU A 108 -30.89 20.30 -18.90
C LEU A 108 -30.50 20.83 -17.52
N GLU A 109 -31.39 21.59 -16.87
CA GLU A 109 -31.18 22.09 -15.51
C GLU A 109 -31.06 20.94 -14.51
N GLU A 110 -31.97 19.96 -14.53
CA GLU A 110 -31.90 18.80 -13.64
C GLU A 110 -30.71 17.88 -13.98
N PHE A 111 -30.40 17.68 -15.26
CA PHE A 111 -29.21 16.93 -15.66
C PHE A 111 -27.92 17.61 -15.14
N ALA A 112 -27.77 18.92 -15.36
CA ALA A 112 -26.61 19.68 -14.88
C ALA A 112 -26.52 19.67 -13.34
N ARG A 113 -27.66 19.76 -12.64
CA ARG A 113 -27.72 19.63 -11.19
C ARG A 113 -27.24 18.24 -10.74
N SER A 114 -27.68 17.18 -11.41
CA SER A 114 -27.28 15.80 -11.11
C SER A 114 -25.77 15.59 -11.29
N GLU A 115 -25.22 16.04 -12.42
CA GLU A 115 -23.77 16.03 -12.71
C GLU A 115 -22.99 16.75 -11.62
N TYR A 116 -23.37 17.99 -11.31
CA TYR A 116 -22.73 18.80 -10.27
C TYR A 116 -22.71 18.10 -8.91
N ILE A 117 -23.84 17.52 -8.49
CA ILE A 117 -23.94 16.85 -7.20
C ILE A 117 -23.06 15.60 -7.18
N HIS A 118 -22.95 14.84 -8.28
CA HIS A 118 -22.08 13.65 -8.28
C HIS A 118 -20.61 14.03 -8.26
N THR A 119 -20.22 15.11 -8.93
CA THR A 119 -18.85 15.58 -8.88
C THR A 119 -18.52 16.04 -7.47
N ARG A 120 -19.43 16.78 -6.83
CA ARG A 120 -19.29 17.25 -5.46
C ARG A 120 -19.16 16.11 -4.46
N TYR A 121 -20.00 15.08 -4.52
CA TYR A 121 -19.88 13.92 -3.63
C TYR A 121 -18.61 13.13 -3.86
N SER A 122 -18.19 12.97 -5.12
CA SER A 122 -16.93 12.33 -5.48
C SER A 122 -15.73 13.06 -4.85
N LEU A 123 -15.69 14.39 -4.98
CA LEU A 123 -14.65 15.23 -4.36
C LEU A 123 -14.70 15.20 -2.84
N VAL A 124 -15.89 15.34 -2.23
CA VAL A 124 -16.05 15.30 -0.77
C VAL A 124 -15.56 13.98 -0.20
N LEU A 125 -15.96 12.85 -0.79
CA LEU A 125 -15.54 11.53 -0.35
C LEU A 125 -14.02 11.38 -0.43
N TYR A 126 -13.45 11.76 -1.57
CA TYR A 126 -12.03 11.64 -1.83
C TYR A 126 -11.19 12.53 -0.89
N LEU A 127 -11.58 13.80 -0.74
CA LEU A 127 -10.92 14.75 0.16
C LEU A 127 -11.08 14.36 1.62
N LEU A 128 -12.18 13.74 2.04
CA LEU A 128 -12.36 13.24 3.39
C LEU A 128 -11.38 12.10 3.68
N VAL A 129 -11.24 11.14 2.74
CA VAL A 129 -10.31 10.01 2.91
C VAL A 129 -8.86 10.49 2.96
N ILE A 130 -8.43 11.33 2.00
CA ILE A 130 -7.06 11.86 2.01
C ILE A 130 -6.84 12.81 3.18
N GLY A 131 -7.79 13.69 3.45
CA GLY A 131 -7.74 14.67 4.52
C GLY A 131 -7.63 14.04 5.91
N THR A 132 -8.38 12.95 6.17
CA THR A 132 -8.25 12.22 7.44
C THR A 132 -6.87 11.57 7.60
N CYS A 133 -6.30 11.00 6.54
CA CYS A 133 -4.91 10.52 6.56
C CYS A 133 -3.92 11.67 6.83
N LEU A 134 -4.07 12.82 6.18
CA LEU A 134 -3.18 13.97 6.38
C LEU A 134 -3.29 14.57 7.79
N ILE A 135 -4.51 14.75 8.31
CA ILE A 135 -4.73 15.25 9.68
C ILE A 135 -4.10 14.30 10.70
N TRP A 136 -4.30 13.00 10.53
CA TRP A 136 -3.66 12.00 11.39
C TRP A 136 -2.13 12.05 11.28
N GLY A 137 -1.62 12.20 10.06
CA GLY A 137 -0.20 12.37 9.79
C GLY A 137 0.39 13.59 10.49
N ILE A 138 -0.24 14.77 10.34
CA ILE A 138 0.18 16.00 10.99
C ILE A 138 0.20 15.82 12.51
N LYS A 139 -0.84 15.24 13.09
CA LYS A 139 -0.87 14.90 14.52
C LYS A 139 0.34 14.03 14.91
N ASN A 140 0.68 13.02 14.12
CA ASN A 140 1.78 12.11 14.42
C ASN A 140 3.17 12.78 14.26
N GLN A 141 3.34 13.64 13.25
CA GLN A 141 4.57 14.41 13.08
C GLN A 141 4.73 15.49 14.18
N LEU A 142 3.66 16.15 14.59
CA LEU A 142 3.71 17.07 15.73
C LEU A 142 4.08 16.33 17.04
N ALA A 143 3.59 15.10 17.21
CA ALA A 143 3.92 14.28 18.36
C ALA A 143 5.39 13.81 18.39
N SER A 144 6.04 13.64 17.23
CA SER A 144 7.47 13.32 17.15
C SER A 144 8.35 14.53 17.42
N ILE A 145 7.93 15.73 16.99
CA ILE A 145 8.64 17.00 17.25
C ILE A 145 8.53 17.42 18.73
N PHE A 146 7.37 17.22 19.35
CA PHE A 146 7.10 17.62 20.74
C PHE A 146 6.79 16.42 21.66
N PRO A 147 7.75 15.52 21.91
CA PRO A 147 7.50 14.25 22.60
C PRO A 147 7.10 14.44 24.07
N THR A 148 7.56 15.50 24.74
CA THR A 148 7.24 15.81 26.14
C THR A 148 5.79 16.24 26.33
N ILE A 149 5.30 17.11 25.45
CA ILE A 149 3.91 17.58 25.45
C ILE A 149 2.99 16.40 25.13
N TYR A 150 3.35 15.60 24.13
CA TYR A 150 2.58 14.43 23.75
C TYR A 150 2.49 13.42 24.90
N ARG A 151 3.63 13.10 25.55
CA ARG A 151 3.66 12.19 26.71
C ARG A 151 2.73 12.67 27.82
N ARG A 152 2.78 13.97 28.15
CA ARG A 152 1.90 14.56 29.18
C ARG A 152 0.42 14.46 28.80
N ALA A 153 0.08 14.68 27.52
CA ALA A 153 -1.30 14.55 27.05
C ALA A 153 -1.77 13.09 27.09
N HIS A 154 -0.92 12.15 26.69
CA HIS A 154 -1.22 10.72 26.64
C HIS A 154 -1.38 10.10 28.03
N SER A 155 -0.57 10.53 29.00
CA SER A 155 -0.65 10.06 30.40
C SER A 155 -1.80 10.67 31.21
N THR A 156 -2.61 11.55 30.63
CA THR A 156 -3.82 12.06 31.30
C THR A 156 -4.88 10.96 31.45
N LYS A 157 -5.76 11.09 32.44
CA LYS A 157 -6.91 10.18 32.61
C LYS A 157 -7.78 10.07 31.34
N LEU A 158 -7.92 11.17 30.59
CA LEU A 158 -8.66 11.18 29.32
C LEU A 158 -7.90 10.43 28.22
N GLY A 159 -6.59 10.65 28.09
CA GLY A 159 -5.72 9.94 27.15
C GLY A 159 -5.75 8.43 27.37
N LEU A 160 -5.58 7.98 28.62
CA LEU A 160 -5.65 6.57 28.99
C LEU A 160 -7.05 5.98 28.77
N ARG A 161 -8.12 6.70 29.09
CA ARG A 161 -9.50 6.26 28.79
C ARG A 161 -9.74 6.11 27.28
N LEU A 162 -9.26 7.05 26.48
CA LEU A 162 -9.37 7.01 25.02
C LEU A 162 -8.60 5.81 24.47
N GLN A 163 -7.39 5.58 24.99
CA GLN A 163 -6.56 4.46 24.61
C GLN A 163 -7.22 3.12 24.95
N GLN A 164 -7.73 3.00 26.17
CA GLN A 164 -8.42 1.82 26.69
C GLN A 164 -9.69 1.49 25.89
N HIS A 165 -10.44 2.48 25.40
CA HIS A 165 -11.75 2.24 24.80
C HIS A 165 -11.76 2.29 23.27
N LEU A 166 -10.83 3.00 22.62
CA LEU A 166 -10.86 3.22 21.17
C LEU A 166 -9.64 2.70 20.41
N THR A 167 -8.42 3.00 20.86
CA THR A 167 -7.23 2.76 20.02
C THR A 167 -6.61 1.38 20.21
N LEU A 168 -6.61 0.86 21.45
CA LEU A 168 -5.96 -0.39 21.80
C LEU A 168 -6.83 -1.65 21.59
N PRO A 169 -8.15 -1.64 21.90
CA PRO A 169 -8.98 -2.83 21.76
C PRO A 169 -9.26 -3.25 20.31
N ALA A 170 -9.51 -4.55 20.12
CA ALA A 170 -10.18 -5.06 18.93
C ALA A 170 -11.65 -4.57 18.86
N LEU A 171 -12.27 -4.63 17.68
CA LEU A 171 -13.65 -4.19 17.47
C LEU A 171 -14.62 -4.94 18.40
N SER A 172 -14.57 -6.27 18.39
CA SER A 172 -15.39 -7.15 19.23
C SER A 172 -14.58 -8.36 19.68
N GLY A 173 -14.62 -8.66 20.98
CA GLY A 173 -13.80 -9.72 21.59
C GLY A 173 -12.30 -9.41 21.61
N SER A 174 -11.48 -10.46 21.57
CA SER A 174 -10.01 -10.38 21.56
C SER A 174 -9.37 -10.54 20.18
N ARG A 175 -10.13 -10.93 19.16
CA ARG A 175 -9.59 -11.32 17.84
C ARG A 175 -9.38 -10.11 16.95
N HIS A 176 -8.12 -9.81 16.62
CA HIS A 176 -7.74 -8.80 15.64
C HIS A 176 -6.93 -9.44 14.50
N LEU A 177 -5.88 -10.18 14.87
CA LEU A 177 -4.99 -10.88 13.95
C LEU A 177 -5.30 -12.36 13.83
N GLU A 178 -6.06 -12.94 14.75
CA GLU A 178 -6.66 -14.26 14.55
C GLU A 178 -7.82 -14.17 13.54
N PRO A 179 -7.83 -14.99 12.48
CA PRO A 179 -8.93 -14.98 11.52
C PRO A 179 -10.24 -15.42 12.18
N LEU A 180 -11.35 -14.85 11.70
CA LEU A 180 -12.69 -15.29 12.10
C LEU A 180 -12.90 -16.78 11.78
N PRO A 181 -13.84 -17.47 12.49
CA PRO A 181 -14.18 -18.85 12.19
C PRO A 181 -14.43 -19.07 10.68
N ALA A 182 -13.97 -20.20 10.16
CA ALA A 182 -13.95 -20.51 8.72
C ALA A 182 -13.08 -19.58 7.84
N ASN A 183 -12.13 -18.84 8.41
CA ASN A 183 -11.26 -17.92 7.69
C ASN A 183 -12.03 -16.86 6.89
N LEU A 184 -13.13 -16.34 7.45
CA LEU A 184 -13.97 -15.33 6.77
C LEU A 184 -13.28 -13.96 6.65
N GLY A 185 -12.22 -13.71 7.41
CA GLY A 185 -11.46 -12.47 7.36
C GLY A 185 -10.83 -12.10 8.70
N TYR A 186 -10.15 -10.96 8.72
CA TYR A 186 -9.59 -10.34 9.92
C TYR A 186 -10.46 -9.18 10.36
N VAL A 187 -10.53 -8.95 11.67
CA VAL A 187 -11.31 -7.86 12.25
C VAL A 187 -10.36 -6.70 12.54
N PRO A 188 -10.51 -5.52 11.92
CA PRO A 188 -9.65 -4.39 12.22
C PRO A 188 -9.79 -3.91 13.67
N GLY A 189 -8.76 -3.22 14.18
CA GLY A 189 -8.84 -2.55 15.48
C GLY A 189 -10.03 -1.58 15.53
N ARG A 190 -10.54 -1.31 16.73
CA ARG A 190 -11.84 -0.62 16.89
C ARG A 190 -11.88 0.75 16.20
N ALA A 191 -10.86 1.59 16.39
CA ALA A 191 -10.78 2.90 15.73
C ALA A 191 -10.82 2.78 14.19
N LEU A 192 -10.05 1.85 13.61
CA LEU A 192 -10.03 1.63 12.18
C LEU A 192 -11.38 1.12 11.66
N SER A 193 -12.02 0.20 12.39
CA SER A 193 -13.36 -0.30 12.07
C SER A 193 -14.43 0.79 12.12
N ILE A 194 -14.38 1.71 13.10
CA ILE A 194 -15.30 2.87 13.16
C ILE A 194 -15.10 3.76 11.93
N SER A 195 -13.84 4.09 11.59
CA SER A 195 -13.53 4.91 10.41
C SER A 195 -14.02 4.26 9.12
N ILE A 196 -13.83 2.94 8.96
CA ILE A 196 -14.34 2.18 7.82
C ILE A 196 -15.87 2.21 7.80
N GLY A 197 -16.52 2.04 8.95
CA GLY A 197 -17.98 2.11 9.07
C GLY A 197 -18.53 3.46 8.62
N ILE A 198 -17.93 4.56 9.07
CA ILE A 198 -18.28 5.92 8.62
C ILE A 198 -18.09 6.05 7.11
N TYR A 199 -16.96 5.58 6.58
CA TYR A 199 -16.68 5.62 5.14
C TYR A 199 -17.71 4.83 4.31
N VAL A 200 -18.13 3.65 4.76
CA VAL A 200 -19.17 2.85 4.09
C VAL A 200 -20.53 3.54 4.16
N VAL A 201 -20.92 4.05 5.33
CA VAL A 201 -22.19 4.78 5.50
C VAL A 201 -22.24 6.02 4.61
N LEU A 202 -21.15 6.79 4.54
CA LEU A 202 -21.06 7.95 3.64
C LEU A 202 -21.22 7.57 2.18
N ASN A 203 -20.62 6.45 1.75
CA ASN A 203 -20.82 5.94 0.39
C ASN A 203 -22.28 5.58 0.11
N VAL A 204 -22.95 4.91 1.04
CA VAL A 204 -24.38 4.60 0.92
C VAL A 204 -25.20 5.88 0.82
N ILE A 205 -24.98 6.85 1.72
CA ILE A 205 -25.69 8.14 1.71
C ILE A 205 -25.46 8.85 0.37
N PHE A 206 -24.22 9.02 -0.06
CA PHE A 206 -23.89 9.71 -1.32
C PHE A 206 -24.39 8.98 -2.57
N SER A 207 -24.61 7.67 -2.51
CA SER A 207 -25.26 6.91 -3.58
C SER A 207 -26.78 7.06 -3.61
N SER A 208 -27.42 7.50 -2.52
CA SER A 208 -28.89 7.40 -2.34
C SER A 208 -29.64 8.74 -2.23
N ILE A 209 -28.95 9.88 -2.05
CA ILE A 209 -29.62 11.18 -1.80
C ILE A 209 -29.46 12.18 -2.95
N SER A 210 -30.29 13.24 -2.88
CA SER A 210 -30.23 14.43 -3.75
C SER A 210 -30.59 14.20 -5.21
N PHE A 211 -31.43 13.20 -5.46
CA PHE A 211 -32.11 13.01 -6.74
C PHE A 211 -33.33 13.93 -6.86
N GLY A 212 -33.57 14.38 -8.07
CA GLY A 212 -34.73 15.17 -8.48
C GLY A 212 -35.17 14.68 -9.85
N SER A 213 -36.34 15.13 -10.29
CA SER A 213 -36.91 14.79 -11.59
C SER A 213 -37.63 16.01 -12.15
N PHE A 214 -37.58 16.15 -13.47
CA PHE A 214 -38.35 17.18 -14.18
C PHE A 214 -39.11 16.56 -15.35
N GLN A 215 -40.40 16.91 -15.46
CA GLN A 215 -41.29 16.46 -16.53
C GLN A 215 -42.10 17.65 -17.08
N PRO A 216 -42.36 17.74 -18.40
CA PRO A 216 -41.97 16.80 -19.45
C PRO A 216 -40.46 16.86 -19.75
N ASN A 217 -39.87 15.69 -20.00
CA ASN A 217 -38.44 15.54 -20.21
C ASN A 217 -38.12 15.21 -21.67
N VAL A 218 -37.07 15.82 -22.23
CA VAL A 218 -36.67 15.59 -23.64
C VAL A 218 -35.66 14.45 -23.82
N TYR A 219 -35.05 13.97 -22.74
CA TYR A 219 -34.10 12.85 -22.76
C TYR A 219 -34.75 11.53 -22.37
N TRP A 220 -35.65 11.55 -21.39
CA TRP A 220 -36.19 10.35 -20.77
C TRP A 220 -37.71 10.32 -20.81
N PRO A 221 -38.31 9.16 -21.13
CA PRO A 221 -39.75 9.06 -21.35
C PRO A 221 -40.59 9.09 -20.06
N SER A 222 -39.97 8.87 -18.88
CA SER A 222 -40.68 8.85 -17.61
C SER A 222 -39.78 9.22 -16.43
N GLU A 223 -40.40 9.66 -15.33
CA GLU A 223 -39.74 9.95 -14.05
C GLU A 223 -38.92 8.74 -13.56
N ARG A 224 -39.47 7.53 -13.65
CA ARG A 224 -38.77 6.32 -13.19
C ARG A 224 -37.52 6.04 -14.03
N PHE A 225 -37.59 6.27 -15.35
CA PHE A 225 -36.45 6.09 -16.24
C PHE A 225 -35.33 7.10 -15.94
N GLU A 226 -35.72 8.36 -15.73
CA GLU A 226 -34.83 9.45 -15.34
C GLU A 226 -34.13 9.16 -13.99
N LEU A 227 -34.89 8.71 -12.98
CA LEU A 227 -34.31 8.34 -11.68
C LEU A 227 -33.32 7.18 -11.80
N CYS A 228 -33.62 6.15 -12.61
CA CYS A 228 -32.69 5.07 -12.88
C CYS A 228 -31.39 5.59 -13.52
N GLU A 229 -31.47 6.51 -14.48
CA GLU A 229 -30.30 7.12 -15.12
C GLU A 229 -29.42 7.82 -14.07
N TYR A 230 -30.02 8.64 -13.22
CA TYR A 230 -29.27 9.39 -12.22
C TYR A 230 -28.66 8.49 -11.14
N VAL A 231 -29.38 7.47 -10.67
CA VAL A 231 -28.84 6.50 -9.69
C VAL A 231 -27.73 5.64 -10.33
N GLY A 232 -27.91 5.22 -11.59
CA GLY A 232 -26.91 4.49 -12.36
C GLY A 232 -25.62 5.29 -12.53
N ASN A 233 -25.72 6.53 -13.01
CA ASN A 233 -24.57 7.43 -13.15
C ASN A 233 -23.89 7.72 -11.80
N ARG A 234 -24.68 7.95 -10.73
CA ARG A 234 -24.17 8.20 -9.38
C ARG A 234 -23.32 7.05 -8.85
N THR A 235 -23.80 5.83 -9.00
CA THR A 235 -23.11 4.64 -8.50
C THR A 235 -21.91 4.29 -9.38
N GLY A 236 -21.99 4.51 -10.69
CA GLY A 236 -20.86 4.38 -11.61
C GLY A 236 -19.70 5.31 -11.27
N ILE A 237 -19.96 6.61 -11.09
CA ILE A 237 -18.88 7.58 -10.77
C ILE A 237 -18.27 7.34 -9.40
N LEU A 238 -19.08 7.04 -8.38
CA LEU A 238 -18.57 6.73 -7.04
C LEU A 238 -17.76 5.41 -7.03
N SER A 239 -18.11 4.45 -7.88
CA SER A 239 -17.32 3.24 -8.07
C SER A 239 -15.90 3.58 -8.58
N LEU A 240 -15.78 4.45 -9.59
CA LEU A 240 -14.48 4.90 -10.10
C LEU A 240 -13.65 5.63 -9.03
N VAL A 241 -14.31 6.48 -8.23
CA VAL A 241 -13.67 7.16 -7.08
C VAL A 241 -13.11 6.13 -6.10
N ASN A 242 -13.91 5.17 -5.67
CA ASN A 242 -13.48 4.16 -4.71
C ASN A 242 -12.43 3.21 -5.28
N MET A 243 -12.46 2.92 -6.58
CA MET A 243 -11.41 2.19 -7.28
C MET A 243 -10.07 2.94 -7.23
N SER A 244 -10.09 4.26 -7.43
CA SER A 244 -8.87 5.09 -7.34
C SER A 244 -8.30 5.12 -5.91
N ILE A 245 -9.16 5.20 -4.89
CA ILE A 245 -8.78 5.09 -3.48
C ILE A 245 -8.22 3.69 -3.16
N ALA A 246 -8.83 2.63 -3.69
CA ALA A 246 -8.35 1.27 -3.50
C ALA A 246 -6.94 1.10 -4.08
N ILE A 247 -6.68 1.60 -5.29
CA ILE A 247 -5.36 1.52 -5.93
C ILE A 247 -4.32 2.33 -5.16
N LEU A 248 -4.66 3.52 -4.66
CA LEU A 248 -3.79 4.32 -3.79
C LEU A 248 -3.33 3.52 -2.56
N PHE A 249 -4.26 2.88 -1.86
CA PHE A 249 -3.95 2.12 -0.65
C PHE A 249 -3.26 0.77 -0.91
N ALA A 250 -3.22 0.29 -2.15
CA ALA A 250 -2.48 -0.92 -2.53
C ALA A 250 -0.97 -0.70 -2.70
N GLY A 251 -0.54 0.55 -2.92
CA GLY A 251 0.87 0.88 -3.18
C GLY A 251 1.80 0.54 -2.03
N ARG A 252 2.99 -0.01 -2.35
CA ARG A 252 4.08 -0.23 -1.36
C ARG A 252 4.85 1.06 -1.10
N ASN A 253 5.00 1.90 -2.12
CA ASN A 253 5.69 3.18 -2.07
C ASN A 253 4.70 4.33 -1.88
N ASN A 254 3.95 4.29 -0.77
CA ASN A 254 2.92 5.28 -0.48
C ASN A 254 3.40 6.29 0.57
N LEU A 255 3.47 7.57 0.20
CA LEU A 255 3.88 8.66 1.10
C LEU A 255 3.00 8.77 2.35
N LEU A 256 1.72 8.40 2.23
CA LEU A 256 0.80 8.41 3.37
C LEU A 256 1.22 7.42 4.46
N ILE A 257 1.90 6.31 4.13
CA ILE A 257 2.46 5.39 5.13
C ILE A 257 3.53 6.11 5.97
N ALA A 258 4.45 6.82 5.32
CA ALA A 258 5.50 7.58 5.99
C ALA A 258 4.95 8.73 6.85
N VAL A 259 3.92 9.41 6.35
CA VAL A 259 3.31 10.56 7.04
C VAL A 259 2.44 10.12 8.21
N THR A 260 1.58 9.11 8.03
CA THR A 260 0.67 8.60 9.08
C THR A 260 1.37 7.71 10.10
N GLY A 261 2.46 7.04 9.73
CA GLY A 261 3.08 6.00 10.56
C GLY A 261 2.24 4.72 10.67
N TRP A 262 1.15 4.58 9.92
CA TRP A 262 0.39 3.33 9.86
C TRP A 262 1.14 2.25 9.10
N SER A 263 0.90 0.99 9.45
CA SER A 263 1.49 -0.16 8.78
C SER A 263 0.94 -0.35 7.35
N GLN A 264 1.70 -1.04 6.50
CA GLN A 264 1.21 -1.47 5.20
C GLN A 264 -0.03 -2.38 5.33
N THR A 265 -0.14 -3.17 6.40
CA THR A 265 -1.31 -4.01 6.68
C THR A 265 -2.58 -3.18 6.92
N THR A 266 -2.45 -2.00 7.55
CA THR A 266 -3.54 -1.03 7.71
C THR A 266 -4.01 -0.50 6.35
N PHE A 267 -3.06 -0.09 5.51
CA PHE A 267 -3.34 0.38 4.16
C PHE A 267 -4.01 -0.70 3.29
N LEU A 268 -3.51 -1.92 3.33
CA LEU A 268 -4.14 -3.05 2.63
C LEU A 268 -5.54 -3.37 3.18
N THR A 269 -5.82 -3.06 4.45
CA THR A 269 -7.18 -3.16 5.00
C THR A 269 -8.10 -2.12 4.38
N LEU A 270 -7.67 -0.86 4.27
CA LEU A 270 -8.41 0.20 3.58
C LEU A 270 -8.61 -0.12 2.10
N HIS A 271 -7.59 -0.62 1.40
CA HIS A 271 -7.67 -1.10 0.02
C HIS A 271 -8.80 -2.13 -0.15
N ARG A 272 -8.86 -3.16 0.72
CA ARG A 272 -9.90 -4.21 0.63
C ARG A 272 -11.31 -3.65 0.81
N TRP A 273 -11.50 -2.71 1.73
CA TRP A 273 -12.82 -2.09 1.94
C TRP A 273 -13.22 -1.16 0.80
N ALA A 274 -12.30 -0.32 0.33
CA ALA A 274 -12.55 0.54 -0.82
C ALA A 274 -12.85 -0.27 -2.09
N ALA A 275 -12.12 -1.36 -2.32
CA ALA A 275 -12.37 -2.28 -3.44
C ALA A 275 -13.76 -2.93 -3.35
N ARG A 276 -14.18 -3.40 -2.17
CA ARG A 276 -15.53 -3.97 -1.98
C ARG A 276 -16.63 -2.95 -2.26
N VAL A 277 -16.47 -1.72 -1.77
CA VAL A 277 -17.43 -0.64 -2.02
C VAL A 277 -17.49 -0.31 -3.52
N ALA A 278 -16.34 -0.19 -4.19
CA ALA A 278 -16.28 0.03 -5.64
C ALA A 278 -16.99 -1.10 -6.42
N THR A 279 -16.69 -2.36 -6.10
CA THR A 279 -17.35 -3.51 -6.75
C THR A 279 -18.86 -3.51 -6.50
N LEU A 280 -19.32 -3.26 -5.27
CA LEU A 280 -20.76 -3.18 -4.98
C LEU A 280 -21.44 -2.04 -5.74
N GLN A 281 -20.81 -0.86 -5.82
CA GLN A 281 -21.33 0.26 -6.60
C GLN A 281 -21.36 -0.03 -8.10
N ALA A 282 -20.37 -0.76 -8.65
CA ALA A 282 -20.40 -1.23 -10.04
C ALA A 282 -21.54 -2.22 -10.29
N ILE A 283 -21.79 -3.13 -9.35
CA ILE A 283 -22.92 -4.07 -9.43
C ILE A 283 -24.25 -3.33 -9.41
N VAL A 284 -24.42 -2.36 -8.49
CA VAL A 284 -25.64 -1.53 -8.42
C VAL A 284 -25.81 -0.71 -9.70
N HIS A 285 -24.75 -0.09 -10.21
CA HIS A 285 -24.75 0.62 -11.48
C HIS A 285 -25.27 -0.28 -12.61
N SER A 286 -24.68 -1.46 -12.80
CA SER A 286 -25.13 -2.40 -13.83
C SER A 286 -26.55 -2.89 -13.61
N ALA A 287 -26.95 -3.20 -12.37
CA ALA A 287 -28.30 -3.66 -12.05
C ALA A 287 -29.36 -2.59 -12.34
N VAL A 288 -29.08 -1.32 -12.01
CA VAL A 288 -29.99 -0.20 -12.26
C VAL A 288 -30.16 0.04 -13.76
N TYR A 289 -29.08 -0.01 -14.56
CA TYR A 289 -29.18 0.09 -16.02
C TYR A 289 -29.90 -1.12 -16.65
N THR A 290 -29.66 -2.33 -16.14
CA THR A 290 -30.45 -3.49 -16.57
C THR A 290 -31.95 -3.30 -16.27
N LEU A 291 -32.30 -2.83 -15.07
CA LEU A 291 -33.69 -2.54 -14.72
C LEU A 291 -34.26 -1.46 -15.63
N GLN A 292 -33.56 -0.34 -15.82
CA GLN A 292 -34.00 0.80 -16.64
C GLN A 292 -34.48 0.36 -18.04
N TYR A 293 -33.75 -0.52 -18.71
CA TYR A 293 -34.08 -0.99 -20.05
C TYR A 293 -35.05 -2.18 -20.09
N VAL A 294 -35.32 -2.83 -18.95
CA VAL A 294 -36.33 -3.91 -18.82
C VAL A 294 -37.70 -3.38 -18.37
N ASP A 295 -37.73 -2.46 -17.41
CA ASP A 295 -38.91 -1.79 -16.85
C ASP A 295 -38.40 -0.61 -16.01
N PRO A 296 -38.62 0.67 -16.41
CA PRO A 296 -39.81 1.22 -17.08
C PRO A 296 -39.64 1.62 -18.55
N GLY A 297 -38.48 1.37 -19.16
CA GLY A 297 -38.04 2.18 -20.30
C GLY A 297 -38.65 1.92 -21.66
N TYR A 298 -38.94 0.66 -22.02
CA TYR A 298 -39.24 0.29 -23.40
C TYR A 298 -39.95 -1.09 -23.49
N GLU A 299 -39.75 -1.86 -24.58
CA GLU A 299 -40.32 -3.19 -24.87
C GLU A 299 -39.70 -4.33 -24.01
N GLY A 300 -39.15 -4.01 -22.85
CA GLY A 300 -38.53 -4.94 -21.92
C GLY A 300 -37.26 -5.61 -22.47
N ALA A 301 -37.23 -6.95 -22.45
CA ALA A 301 -36.02 -7.72 -22.76
C ALA A 301 -35.41 -7.41 -24.14
N THR A 302 -36.25 -7.08 -25.13
CA THR A 302 -35.81 -6.69 -26.47
C THR A 302 -34.95 -5.44 -26.42
N SER A 303 -35.42 -4.39 -25.73
CA SER A 303 -34.72 -3.11 -25.62
C SER A 303 -33.43 -3.23 -24.83
N TYR A 304 -33.41 -4.04 -23.76
CA TYR A 304 -32.17 -4.38 -23.07
C TYR A 304 -31.18 -5.08 -24.00
N SER A 305 -31.63 -6.06 -24.81
CA SER A 305 -30.73 -6.79 -25.72
C SER A 305 -30.10 -5.88 -26.77
N THR A 306 -30.88 -4.95 -27.33
CA THR A 306 -30.38 -3.94 -28.28
C THR A 306 -29.36 -3.02 -27.60
N LYS A 307 -29.65 -2.54 -26.40
CA LYS A 307 -28.72 -1.68 -25.66
C LYS A 307 -27.44 -2.40 -25.26
N ALA A 308 -27.56 -3.64 -24.80
CA ALA A 308 -26.42 -4.46 -24.40
C ALA A 308 -25.48 -4.82 -25.56
N ALA A 309 -25.96 -4.76 -26.81
CA ALA A 309 -25.14 -4.95 -28.01
C ALA A 309 -24.28 -3.72 -28.34
N GLU A 310 -24.56 -2.54 -27.75
CA GLU A 310 -23.77 -1.34 -28.02
C GLU A 310 -22.36 -1.44 -27.44
N PRO A 311 -21.31 -0.98 -28.16
CA PRO A 311 -19.92 -1.11 -27.75
C PRO A 311 -19.62 -0.71 -26.30
N PHE A 312 -20.03 0.48 -25.90
CA PHE A 312 -19.74 0.97 -24.56
C PHE A 312 -20.47 0.18 -23.46
N TYR A 313 -21.64 -0.38 -23.77
CA TYR A 313 -22.48 -1.08 -22.80
C TYR A 313 -21.89 -2.44 -22.44
N TRP A 314 -21.48 -3.25 -23.44
CA TRP A 314 -20.84 -4.53 -23.15
C TRP A 314 -19.45 -4.37 -22.53
N TRP A 315 -18.72 -3.30 -22.83
CA TRP A 315 -17.50 -2.96 -22.07
C TRP A 315 -17.81 -2.69 -20.59
N GLY A 316 -18.93 -2.02 -20.29
CA GLY A 316 -19.43 -1.87 -18.92
C GLY A 316 -19.71 -3.22 -18.24
N ILE A 317 -20.37 -4.15 -18.95
CA ILE A 317 -20.64 -5.51 -18.47
C ILE A 317 -19.32 -6.24 -18.14
N ILE A 318 -18.34 -6.20 -19.05
CA ILE A 318 -17.02 -6.80 -18.82
C ILE A 318 -16.34 -6.18 -17.59
N GLY A 319 -16.42 -4.87 -17.43
CA GLY A 319 -15.87 -4.15 -16.28
C GLY A 319 -16.46 -4.65 -14.96
N THR A 320 -17.78 -4.72 -14.86
CA THR A 320 -18.47 -5.20 -13.64
C THR A 320 -18.16 -6.66 -13.34
N ILE A 321 -18.10 -7.53 -14.37
CA ILE A 321 -17.71 -8.93 -14.19
C ILE A 321 -16.27 -9.03 -13.70
N ALA A 322 -15.33 -8.28 -14.29
CA ALA A 322 -13.93 -8.29 -13.91
C ALA A 322 -13.72 -7.85 -12.46
N LEU A 323 -14.37 -6.76 -12.03
CA LEU A 323 -14.33 -6.28 -10.63
C LEU A 323 -14.95 -7.30 -9.66
N SER A 324 -16.04 -7.97 -10.07
CA SER A 324 -16.72 -8.98 -9.25
C SER A 324 -15.86 -10.22 -9.07
N LEU A 325 -15.28 -10.74 -10.15
CA LEU A 325 -14.34 -11.87 -10.10
C LEU A 325 -13.09 -11.54 -9.29
N ALA A 326 -12.55 -10.33 -9.43
CA ALA A 326 -11.39 -9.87 -8.67
C ALA A 326 -11.69 -9.86 -7.15
N ALA A 327 -12.90 -9.49 -6.74
CA ALA A 327 -13.33 -9.53 -5.35
C ALA A 327 -13.56 -10.95 -4.84
N VAL A 328 -14.17 -11.82 -5.66
CA VAL A 328 -14.42 -13.24 -5.31
C VAL A 328 -13.12 -14.01 -5.14
N PHE A 329 -12.18 -13.90 -6.07
CA PHE A 329 -10.88 -14.59 -5.95
C PHE A 329 -10.00 -14.04 -4.82
N ALA A 330 -10.29 -12.83 -4.33
CA ALA A 330 -9.58 -12.20 -3.21
C ALA A 330 -10.06 -12.63 -1.81
N VAL A 331 -11.10 -13.47 -1.70
CA VAL A 331 -11.59 -13.96 -0.40
C VAL A 331 -10.51 -14.79 0.30
N LEU A 332 -10.44 -14.67 1.63
CA LEU A 332 -9.32 -15.17 2.43
C LEU A 332 -9.06 -16.69 2.25
N PRO A 333 -10.07 -17.58 2.20
CA PRO A 333 -9.82 -19.02 2.01
C PRO A 333 -9.13 -19.33 0.68
N LEU A 334 -9.58 -18.71 -0.42
CA LEU A 334 -8.99 -18.89 -1.75
C LEU A 334 -7.58 -18.31 -1.81
N ARG A 335 -7.37 -17.12 -1.22
CA ARG A 335 -6.07 -16.47 -1.19
C ARG A 335 -5.01 -17.26 -0.44
N ILE A 336 -5.38 -17.90 0.68
CA ILE A 336 -4.45 -18.75 1.44
C ILE A 336 -4.13 -20.02 0.65
N ALA A 337 -5.13 -20.66 0.03
CA ALA A 337 -4.95 -21.92 -0.68
C ALA A 337 -4.20 -21.76 -2.01
N LEU A 338 -4.43 -20.67 -2.75
CA LEU A 338 -3.97 -20.46 -4.12
C LEU A 338 -3.35 -19.07 -4.32
N TYR A 339 -2.44 -18.66 -3.43
CA TYR A 339 -1.89 -17.30 -3.40
C TYR A 339 -1.33 -16.81 -4.75
N GLU A 340 -0.52 -17.62 -5.43
CA GLU A 340 0.08 -17.24 -6.73
C GLU A 340 -0.97 -17.04 -7.83
N VAL A 341 -1.98 -17.92 -7.87
CA VAL A 341 -3.09 -17.82 -8.83
C VAL A 341 -3.95 -16.60 -8.51
N PHE A 342 -4.24 -16.36 -7.23
CA PHE A 342 -4.92 -15.15 -6.77
C PHE A 342 -4.16 -13.89 -7.23
N LEU A 343 -2.86 -13.80 -6.97
CA LEU A 343 -2.08 -12.60 -7.28
C LEU A 343 -2.07 -12.32 -8.79
N ALA A 344 -1.81 -13.35 -9.61
CA ALA A 344 -1.77 -13.21 -11.06
C ALA A 344 -3.16 -12.87 -11.64
N SER A 345 -4.20 -13.61 -11.26
CA SER A 345 -5.56 -13.36 -11.75
C SER A 345 -6.08 -12.00 -11.32
N HIS A 346 -5.79 -11.56 -10.10
CA HIS A 346 -6.21 -10.25 -9.61
C HIS A 346 -5.59 -9.11 -10.44
N ILE A 347 -4.29 -9.17 -10.75
CA ILE A 347 -3.64 -8.15 -11.59
C ILE A 347 -4.25 -8.12 -12.99
N ILE A 348 -4.47 -9.29 -13.61
CA ILE A 348 -5.07 -9.39 -14.94
C ILE A 348 -6.50 -8.83 -14.96
N LEU A 349 -7.31 -9.18 -13.96
CA LEU A 349 -8.69 -8.71 -13.83
C LEU A 349 -8.76 -7.19 -13.59
N ILE A 350 -7.84 -6.61 -12.81
CA ILE A 350 -7.78 -5.16 -12.62
C ILE A 350 -7.33 -4.44 -13.90
N ILE A 351 -6.38 -4.99 -14.68
CA ILE A 351 -6.05 -4.45 -16.01
C ILE A 351 -7.28 -4.45 -16.90
N LEU A 352 -7.97 -5.60 -16.97
CA LEU A 352 -9.17 -5.76 -17.77
C LEU A 352 -10.25 -4.77 -17.34
N ALA A 353 -10.48 -4.60 -16.03
CA ALA A 353 -11.46 -3.65 -15.50
C ALA A 353 -11.11 -2.19 -15.88
N LEU A 354 -9.85 -1.78 -15.79
CA LEU A 354 -9.42 -0.43 -16.16
C LEU A 354 -9.55 -0.17 -17.67
N VAL A 355 -9.18 -1.14 -18.51
CA VAL A 355 -9.37 -1.08 -19.98
C VAL A 355 -10.87 -1.04 -20.33
N ALA A 356 -11.66 -1.88 -19.67
CA ALA A 356 -13.11 -1.92 -19.86
C ALA A 356 -13.77 -0.60 -19.46
N CYS A 357 -13.39 0.00 -18.32
CA CYS A 357 -13.87 1.32 -17.93
C CYS A 357 -13.47 2.41 -18.93
N TRP A 358 -12.26 2.34 -19.52
CA TRP A 358 -11.84 3.30 -20.54
C TRP A 358 -12.74 3.25 -21.77
N TYR A 359 -12.97 2.06 -22.33
CA TYR A 359 -13.83 1.89 -23.52
C TYR A 359 -15.33 2.01 -23.22
N HIS A 360 -15.74 1.84 -21.97
CA HIS A 360 -17.09 2.14 -21.51
C HIS A 360 -17.34 3.67 -21.47
N LEU A 361 -16.35 4.48 -21.09
CA LEU A 361 -16.53 5.91 -20.88
C LEU A 361 -16.17 6.77 -22.09
N VAL A 362 -14.94 6.66 -22.59
CA VAL A 362 -14.38 7.64 -23.53
C VAL A 362 -15.08 7.61 -24.90
N PRO A 363 -15.36 6.45 -25.52
CA PRO A 363 -16.09 6.42 -26.78
C PRO A 363 -17.52 6.96 -26.69
N HIS A 364 -18.16 6.84 -25.52
CA HIS A 364 -19.57 7.26 -25.35
C HIS A 364 -19.70 8.72 -24.91
N PHE A 365 -18.94 9.14 -23.89
CA PHE A 365 -19.04 10.46 -23.28
C PHE A 365 -18.00 11.46 -23.79
N GLY A 366 -17.00 10.99 -24.54
CA GLY A 366 -15.84 11.80 -24.92
C GLY A 366 -15.10 12.34 -23.70
N PHE A 367 -14.66 13.60 -23.78
CA PHE A 367 -13.96 14.30 -22.70
C PHE A 367 -14.81 15.37 -22.01
N LYS A 368 -16.12 15.42 -22.29
CA LYS A 368 -17.01 16.53 -21.91
C LYS A 368 -17.29 16.59 -20.40
N TYR A 369 -17.55 15.45 -19.77
CA TYR A 369 -18.03 15.38 -18.37
C TYR A 369 -16.92 15.07 -17.36
N GLY A 370 -15.71 14.74 -17.81
CA GLY A 370 -14.56 14.53 -16.92
C GLY A 370 -14.52 13.18 -16.19
N TYR A 371 -15.38 12.21 -16.52
CA TYR A 371 -15.38 10.88 -15.91
C TYR A 371 -14.01 10.17 -16.00
N GLN A 372 -13.31 10.36 -17.11
CA GLN A 372 -11.98 9.82 -17.37
C GLN A 372 -10.91 10.30 -16.37
N VAL A 373 -11.14 11.40 -15.65
CA VAL A 373 -10.21 11.92 -14.64
C VAL A 373 -9.96 10.90 -13.53
N TRP A 374 -10.98 10.16 -13.10
CA TRP A 374 -10.81 9.12 -12.08
C TRP A 374 -9.94 7.96 -12.56
N LEU A 375 -10.01 7.63 -13.86
CA LEU A 375 -9.10 6.66 -14.48
C LEU A 375 -7.67 7.18 -14.56
N TYR A 376 -7.48 8.47 -14.88
CA TYR A 376 -6.15 9.09 -14.83
C TYR A 376 -5.53 9.01 -13.43
N ILE A 377 -6.32 9.22 -12.38
CA ILE A 377 -5.86 9.07 -10.99
C ILE A 377 -5.46 7.62 -10.70
N CYS A 378 -6.27 6.64 -11.11
CA CYS A 378 -5.93 5.21 -11.01
C CYS A 378 -4.57 4.90 -11.68
N PHE A 379 -4.40 5.34 -12.93
CA PHE A 379 -3.18 5.13 -13.70
C PHE A 379 -1.97 5.83 -13.07
N ALA A 380 -2.17 7.04 -12.54
CA ALA A 380 -1.11 7.81 -11.89
C ALA A 380 -0.58 7.09 -10.65
N PHE A 381 -1.46 6.67 -9.73
CA PHE A 381 -1.00 5.96 -8.53
C PHE A 381 -0.38 4.62 -8.84
N TRP A 382 -0.96 3.86 -9.76
CA TRP A 382 -0.43 2.55 -10.08
C TRP A 382 0.94 2.64 -10.76
N SER A 383 1.07 3.53 -11.74
CA SER A 383 2.33 3.79 -12.44
C SER A 383 3.39 4.35 -11.50
N ALA A 384 3.03 5.30 -10.62
CA ALA A 384 3.95 5.87 -9.64
C ALA A 384 4.53 4.80 -8.70
N ASP A 385 3.70 3.88 -8.19
CA ASP A 385 4.20 2.78 -7.36
C ASP A 385 5.13 1.84 -8.13
N ARG A 386 4.84 1.52 -9.40
CA ARG A 386 5.69 0.66 -10.24
C ARG A 386 7.03 1.32 -10.58
N LEU A 387 7.01 2.60 -10.95
CA LEU A 387 8.21 3.39 -11.23
C LEU A 387 9.07 3.57 -9.97
N ALA A 388 8.46 3.80 -8.81
CA ALA A 388 9.18 3.90 -7.55
C ALA A 388 9.92 2.59 -7.20
N ARG A 389 9.29 1.42 -7.41
CA ARG A 389 9.96 0.12 -7.20
C ARG A 389 11.17 -0.05 -8.12
N LEU A 390 11.00 0.26 -9.41
CA LEU A 390 12.11 0.19 -10.37
C LEU A 390 13.26 1.13 -9.98
N ALA A 391 12.94 2.37 -9.63
CA ALA A 391 13.94 3.36 -9.19
C ALA A 391 14.70 2.89 -7.94
N ARG A 392 14.01 2.28 -6.96
CA ARG A 392 14.65 1.75 -5.76
C ARG A 392 15.55 0.55 -6.05
N ILE A 393 15.13 -0.37 -6.92
CA ILE A 393 15.98 -1.49 -7.37
C ILE A 393 17.27 -0.93 -8.01
N LEU A 394 17.17 0.07 -8.87
CA LEU A 394 18.34 0.71 -9.49
C LEU A 394 19.22 1.45 -8.47
N TYR A 395 18.63 2.05 -7.44
CA TYR A 395 19.35 2.78 -6.39
C TYR A 395 20.11 1.85 -5.43
N TYR A 396 19.48 0.78 -4.95
CA TYR A 396 20.05 -0.10 -3.92
C TYR A 396 20.95 -1.23 -4.46
N ASN A 397 20.99 -1.45 -5.78
CA ASN A 397 21.77 -2.54 -6.37
C ASN A 397 22.86 -2.01 -7.32
N ARG A 398 23.95 -2.78 -7.43
CA ARG A 398 24.95 -2.59 -8.47
C ARG A 398 24.54 -3.46 -9.67
N LEU A 399 24.23 -2.83 -10.80
CA LEU A 399 23.88 -3.53 -12.04
C LEU A 399 24.96 -4.58 -12.38
N GLY A 400 24.55 -5.84 -12.54
CA GLY A 400 25.46 -6.95 -12.85
C GLY A 400 26.27 -7.52 -11.68
N ASN A 401 26.18 -6.96 -10.46
CA ASN A 401 26.94 -7.43 -9.30
C ASN A 401 26.11 -7.43 -8.00
N ALA A 402 24.83 -7.79 -8.10
CA ALA A 402 23.93 -7.92 -6.96
C ALA A 402 23.99 -9.36 -6.43
N LYS A 403 24.62 -9.54 -5.25
CA LYS A 403 24.99 -10.84 -4.69
C LYS A 403 24.47 -10.99 -3.26
N ALA A 404 24.09 -12.21 -2.92
CA ALA A 404 23.78 -12.62 -1.56
C ALA A 404 24.41 -13.97 -1.27
N ILE A 405 24.70 -14.22 0.00
CA ILE A 405 25.19 -15.51 0.46
C ILE A 405 24.11 -16.15 1.32
N VAL A 406 23.79 -17.41 1.01
CA VAL A 406 22.79 -18.20 1.73
C VAL A 406 23.49 -19.33 2.47
N GLU A 407 23.17 -19.47 3.75
CA GLU A 407 23.69 -20.49 4.66
C GLU A 407 22.51 -21.22 5.31
N ALA A 408 22.57 -22.56 5.34
CA ALA A 408 21.61 -23.34 6.11
C ALA A 408 22.07 -23.41 7.58
N ILE A 409 21.20 -23.02 8.51
CA ILE A 409 21.48 -23.17 9.94
C ILE A 409 21.36 -24.66 10.28
N PRO A 410 22.40 -25.28 10.88
CA PRO A 410 22.35 -26.70 11.25
C PRO A 410 21.14 -27.05 12.12
N ASP A 411 20.60 -28.26 11.94
CA ASP A 411 19.55 -28.83 12.77
C ASP A 411 18.23 -28.01 12.86
N CYS A 412 17.97 -27.10 11.90
CA CYS A 412 16.69 -26.43 11.76
C CYS A 412 16.36 -26.04 10.30
N ASN A 413 15.08 -25.77 10.01
CA ASN A 413 14.61 -25.40 8.67
C ASN A 413 14.70 -23.89 8.40
N ILE A 414 15.81 -23.26 8.80
CA ILE A 414 16.00 -21.81 8.69
C ILE A 414 17.29 -21.52 7.91
N LEU A 415 17.18 -20.57 6.98
CA LEU A 415 18.26 -20.06 6.16
C LEU A 415 18.67 -18.68 6.66
N GLN A 416 19.96 -18.44 6.75
CA GLN A 416 20.53 -17.11 6.89
C GLN A 416 20.90 -16.58 5.49
N ILE A 417 20.38 -15.41 5.14
CA ILE A 417 20.71 -14.74 3.87
C ILE A 417 21.43 -13.44 4.19
N THR A 418 22.69 -13.32 3.76
CA THR A 418 23.48 -12.09 3.87
C THR A 418 23.52 -11.41 2.51
N VAL A 419 22.89 -10.24 2.41
CA VAL A 419 22.78 -9.46 1.17
C VAL A 419 23.80 -8.31 1.18
N PHE A 420 24.45 -8.07 0.04
CA PHE A 420 25.44 -7.01 -0.14
C PHE A 420 24.90 -5.90 -1.07
N PRO A 421 24.13 -4.93 -0.53
CA PRO A 421 23.57 -3.85 -1.34
C PRO A 421 24.63 -2.82 -1.75
N ARG A 422 24.28 -1.94 -2.70
CA ARG A 422 25.12 -0.79 -3.07
C ARG A 422 25.34 0.18 -1.91
N THR A 423 24.32 0.37 -1.08
CA THR A 423 24.31 1.27 0.07
C THR A 423 23.38 0.71 1.14
N THR A 424 23.72 0.92 2.41
CA THR A 424 22.86 0.70 3.58
C THR A 424 22.25 2.00 4.10
N HIS A 425 22.35 3.10 3.35
CA HIS A 425 21.72 4.36 3.71
C HIS A 425 20.21 4.17 3.89
N GLY A 426 19.69 4.64 5.03
CA GLY A 426 18.27 4.52 5.39
C GLY A 426 17.85 3.18 5.97
N ILE A 427 18.78 2.24 6.19
CA ILE A 427 18.50 1.01 6.95
C ILE A 427 18.31 1.33 8.44
N GLY A 428 17.38 0.64 9.10
CA GLY A 428 17.09 0.85 10.51
C GLY A 428 16.22 -0.28 11.10
N PRO A 429 15.93 -0.19 12.41
CA PRO A 429 15.19 -1.23 13.12
C PRO A 429 13.77 -1.40 12.57
N GLY A 430 13.26 -2.63 12.64
CA GLY A 430 11.89 -2.96 12.25
C GLY A 430 11.58 -2.86 10.75
N GLN A 431 12.58 -2.64 9.90
CA GLN A 431 12.41 -2.62 8.45
C GLN A 431 12.37 -4.02 7.83
N HIS A 432 11.77 -4.10 6.65
CA HIS A 432 11.81 -5.28 5.79
C HIS A 432 12.18 -4.87 4.37
N THR A 433 12.59 -5.83 3.56
CA THR A 433 12.91 -5.64 2.14
C THR A 433 12.17 -6.65 1.28
N PHE A 434 11.98 -6.32 0.01
CA PHE A 434 11.58 -7.28 -1.02
C PHE A 434 12.79 -7.72 -1.81
N LEU A 435 13.04 -9.03 -1.84
CA LEU A 435 14.11 -9.63 -2.63
C LEU A 435 13.56 -10.27 -3.89
N HIS A 436 14.26 -10.04 -4.99
CA HIS A 436 14.11 -10.78 -6.24
C HIS A 436 15.29 -11.74 -6.38
N ILE A 437 15.02 -13.02 -6.63
CA ILE A 437 16.06 -14.07 -6.74
C ILE A 437 16.01 -14.71 -8.14
N PRO A 438 16.63 -14.08 -9.17
CA PRO A 438 16.60 -14.59 -10.54
C PRO A 438 17.18 -16.00 -10.70
N ALA A 439 18.08 -16.42 -9.80
CA ALA A 439 18.71 -17.74 -9.81
C ALA A 439 17.71 -18.91 -9.77
N LEU A 440 16.45 -18.65 -9.40
CA LEU A 440 15.38 -19.64 -9.28
C LEU A 440 14.40 -19.59 -10.47
N GLY A 441 14.75 -18.88 -11.54
CA GLY A 441 14.01 -18.86 -12.82
C GLY A 441 12.83 -17.88 -12.87
N LYS A 442 12.49 -17.23 -11.75
CA LYS A 442 11.34 -16.33 -11.63
C LYS A 442 11.76 -14.93 -11.18
N PHE A 443 12.38 -14.18 -12.08
CA PHE A 443 12.92 -12.85 -11.77
C PHE A 443 11.84 -11.79 -11.45
N TRP A 444 10.60 -12.02 -11.86
CA TRP A 444 9.46 -11.13 -11.61
C TRP A 444 8.81 -11.30 -10.23
N GLU A 445 9.12 -12.37 -9.51
CA GLU A 445 8.62 -12.58 -8.15
C GLU A 445 9.44 -11.75 -7.15
N SER A 446 8.75 -11.16 -6.17
CA SER A 446 9.34 -10.37 -5.10
C SER A 446 8.82 -10.90 -3.77
N HIS A 447 9.73 -11.25 -2.85
CA HIS A 447 9.35 -11.83 -1.55
C HIS A 447 9.79 -10.93 -0.39
N PRO A 448 8.88 -10.63 0.55
CA PRO A 448 9.20 -9.80 1.71
C PRO A 448 10.01 -10.58 2.75
N PHE A 449 11.07 -9.96 3.27
CA PHE A 449 11.88 -10.49 4.36
C PHE A 449 12.26 -9.38 5.34
N SER A 450 12.04 -9.63 6.63
CA SER A 450 12.42 -8.71 7.71
C SER A 450 13.94 -8.70 7.89
N ILE A 451 14.48 -7.53 8.17
CA ILE A 451 15.93 -7.33 8.36
C ILE A 451 16.28 -7.66 9.81
N ALA A 452 17.16 -8.64 10.00
CA ALA A 452 17.60 -9.08 11.33
C ALA A 452 18.70 -8.20 11.90
N ALA A 453 19.70 -7.90 11.08
CA ALA A 453 20.83 -7.06 11.46
C ALA A 453 21.52 -6.47 10.23
N TRP A 454 22.29 -5.41 10.39
CA TRP A 454 23.04 -4.78 9.31
C TRP A 454 24.41 -4.26 9.73
N ASN A 455 25.32 -4.12 8.76
CA ASN A 455 26.66 -3.56 8.92
C ASN A 455 26.82 -2.35 7.99
N THR A 456 27.27 -1.23 8.52
CA THR A 456 27.57 0.02 7.78
C THR A 456 29.08 0.18 7.56
N HIS A 457 29.49 0.88 6.50
CA HIS A 457 30.89 1.05 6.07
C HIS A 457 31.82 1.88 6.99
N HIS A 458 31.47 2.08 8.27
CA HIS A 458 32.29 2.74 9.29
C HIS A 458 32.00 1.99 10.62
N THR A 459 32.92 1.48 11.43
CA THR A 459 34.30 1.87 11.74
C THR A 459 35.00 0.64 12.33
N SER A 460 35.95 0.02 11.62
CA SER A 460 36.92 -0.86 12.28
C SER A 460 38.03 0.03 12.82
N THR A 461 37.90 0.56 14.03
CA THR A 461 39.05 1.12 14.73
C THR A 461 39.93 -0.08 15.11
N PRO A 462 41.13 -0.28 14.52
CA PRO A 462 41.97 -1.39 14.89
C PRO A 462 42.59 -1.04 16.25
N LEU A 463 42.10 -1.65 17.32
CA LEU A 463 42.89 -1.75 18.55
C LEU A 463 44.16 -2.52 18.20
N ALA A 464 45.29 -1.85 18.39
CA ALA A 464 46.62 -2.32 18.05
C ALA A 464 46.90 -3.70 18.65
N SER A 465 47.03 -4.72 17.82
CA SER A 465 47.75 -5.94 18.16
C SER A 465 49.21 -5.73 17.80
N THR A 466 50.02 -5.63 18.84
CA THR A 466 51.48 -5.52 18.89
C THR A 466 52.21 -6.31 17.80
N SER A 467 53.12 -5.60 17.14
CA SER A 467 54.10 -6.07 16.18
C SER A 467 54.91 -7.28 16.65
N ILE A 468 55.00 -8.31 15.81
CA ILE A 468 56.22 -9.13 15.70
C ILE A 468 56.69 -9.08 14.25
N SER A 469 57.81 -8.40 14.08
CA SER A 469 58.61 -8.24 12.88
C SER A 469 59.19 -9.57 12.40
N THR A 470 59.06 -9.87 11.11
CA THR A 470 60.12 -10.56 10.37
C THR A 470 60.20 -10.04 8.93
N SER A 471 61.42 -9.64 8.62
CA SER A 471 61.95 -9.00 7.42
C SER A 471 61.95 -9.87 6.16
N LYS A 472 61.81 -9.21 4.99
CA LYS A 472 62.63 -9.28 3.75
C LYS A 472 61.73 -9.06 2.52
N SER A 473 61.71 -7.86 1.95
CA SER A 473 62.61 -7.30 0.92
C SER A 473 62.12 -7.51 -0.51
N ASN A 474 61.48 -6.46 -1.05
CA ASN A 474 61.60 -5.83 -2.37
C ASN A 474 62.01 -6.67 -3.60
N ASN A 475 61.15 -6.66 -4.64
CA ASN A 475 61.36 -5.99 -5.95
C ASN A 475 60.29 -6.51 -6.95
N PHE A 476 59.36 -5.69 -7.47
CA PHE A 476 59.46 -4.69 -8.55
C PHE A 476 59.26 -5.28 -9.97
N TYR A 477 58.04 -5.06 -10.49
CA TYR A 477 57.50 -4.87 -11.86
C TYR A 477 57.99 -5.62 -13.12
N SER A 478 56.97 -5.97 -13.94
CA SER A 478 56.83 -5.80 -15.42
C SER A 478 56.32 -7.11 -16.05
N GLU A 479 55.04 -7.29 -16.41
CA GLU A 479 54.20 -6.67 -17.45
C GLU A 479 54.61 -6.98 -18.90
N THR A 480 53.59 -7.36 -19.70
CA THR A 480 53.45 -7.50 -21.18
C THR A 480 53.84 -8.85 -21.82
N LYS A 481 52.83 -9.63 -22.30
CA LYS A 481 52.23 -9.70 -23.69
C LYS A 481 53.18 -10.36 -24.69
N GLU A 482 52.81 -11.19 -25.66
CA GLU A 482 51.56 -11.74 -26.23
C GLU A 482 51.99 -12.77 -27.32
N LEU A 483 51.01 -13.51 -27.86
CA LEU A 483 50.94 -14.13 -29.21
C LEU A 483 51.56 -15.52 -29.49
N GLY A 484 50.69 -16.43 -29.95
CA GLY A 484 50.91 -17.11 -31.25
C GLY A 484 50.78 -18.63 -31.36
N TYR A 485 49.53 -19.12 -31.51
CA TYR A 485 49.06 -20.11 -32.50
C TYR A 485 49.52 -21.60 -32.55
N ALA A 486 48.51 -22.45 -32.79
CA ALA A 486 48.46 -23.77 -33.47
C ALA A 486 48.22 -25.05 -32.63
N SER A 487 47.08 -25.70 -32.91
CA SER A 487 46.68 -27.09 -32.58
C SER A 487 47.34 -28.09 -33.57
N PRO A 488 47.46 -29.43 -33.31
CA PRO A 488 46.29 -30.32 -33.21
C PRO A 488 46.41 -31.62 -32.35
N ARG A 489 45.23 -32.14 -31.96
CA ARG A 489 44.81 -33.57 -31.88
C ARG A 489 45.34 -34.53 -30.76
N THR A 490 44.37 -35.11 -30.02
CA THR A 490 44.16 -36.53 -29.57
C THR A 490 45.39 -37.34 -29.10
N ASP A 491 45.45 -38.01 -27.95
CA ASP A 491 44.48 -38.87 -27.28
C ASP A 491 44.87 -39.17 -25.81
N SER A 492 43.87 -39.62 -25.05
CA SER A 492 43.87 -40.35 -23.76
C SER A 492 45.19 -40.76 -23.07
N SER A 493 45.33 -40.41 -21.78
CA SER A 493 45.11 -41.32 -20.63
C SER A 493 45.91 -40.92 -19.37
N HIS A 494 45.21 -40.94 -18.24
CA HIS A 494 45.66 -41.08 -16.86
C HIS A 494 46.97 -40.40 -16.40
N GLN A 495 46.83 -39.40 -15.52
CA GLN A 495 47.60 -39.40 -14.27
C GLN A 495 46.95 -38.58 -13.15
N VAL A 496 46.95 -39.21 -11.99
CA VAL A 496 46.42 -38.82 -10.69
C VAL A 496 47.02 -37.49 -10.22
N LYS A 497 46.19 -36.51 -9.84
CA LYS A 497 46.61 -35.35 -9.03
C LYS A 497 45.73 -35.20 -7.79
N SER A 498 46.36 -35.50 -6.67
CA SER A 498 45.98 -35.10 -5.31
C SER A 498 45.53 -33.63 -5.30
N THR A 499 44.30 -33.37 -4.87
CA THR A 499 43.76 -32.01 -4.74
C THR A 499 43.10 -31.86 -3.38
N THR A 500 43.91 -31.58 -2.35
CA THR A 500 43.43 -31.18 -1.03
C THR A 500 43.70 -29.70 -0.80
N VAL A 501 43.26 -28.80 -1.69
CA VAL A 501 43.21 -27.35 -1.41
C VAL A 501 42.12 -26.65 -2.25
N PRO A 502 40.84 -26.66 -1.83
CA PRO A 502 39.91 -25.56 -2.20
C PRO A 502 39.41 -24.77 -0.99
N GLN A 503 39.35 -25.39 0.19
CA GLN A 503 38.57 -24.90 1.33
C GLN A 503 39.22 -23.69 2.04
N LEU A 504 40.56 -23.61 2.08
CA LEU A 504 41.28 -22.51 2.74
C LEU A 504 41.26 -21.20 1.94
N GLN A 505 41.19 -21.27 0.60
CA GLN A 505 41.24 -20.09 -0.27
C GLN A 505 39.86 -19.43 -0.41
N GLU A 506 38.79 -20.23 -0.39
CA GLU A 506 37.40 -19.75 -0.35
C GLU A 506 37.08 -19.04 0.98
N THR A 507 37.66 -19.53 2.10
CA THR A 507 37.49 -18.94 3.44
C THR A 507 38.26 -17.61 3.60
N ALA A 508 39.42 -17.44 2.95
CA ALA A 508 40.26 -16.24 3.03
C ALA A 508 39.74 -15.06 2.18
N LEU A 509 39.23 -15.34 0.98
CA LEU A 509 38.59 -14.34 0.10
C LEU A 509 37.21 -13.90 0.62
N TYR A 510 36.64 -14.70 1.52
CA TYR A 510 35.38 -14.47 2.20
C TYR A 510 35.52 -13.54 3.41
N LYS A 511 36.51 -13.79 4.30
CA LYS A 511 36.79 -12.87 5.43
C LYS A 511 37.14 -11.45 4.95
N SER A 512 37.77 -11.31 3.77
CA SER A 512 38.03 -10.00 3.19
C SER A 512 36.78 -9.31 2.64
N ARG A 513 35.74 -10.04 2.23
CA ARG A 513 34.45 -9.47 1.79
C ARG A 513 33.50 -9.14 2.95
N GLU A 514 33.51 -9.97 4.00
CA GLU A 514 32.80 -9.69 5.25
C GLU A 514 33.38 -8.44 5.95
N SER A 515 34.69 -8.21 5.82
CA SER A 515 35.36 -7.07 6.47
C SER A 515 35.32 -5.76 5.67
N ASP A 516 34.83 -5.73 4.44
CA ASP A 516 35.05 -4.59 3.52
C ASP A 516 33.79 -4.12 2.79
N GLY A 517 32.58 -4.52 3.23
CA GLY A 517 31.32 -4.22 2.54
C GLY A 517 30.10 -4.01 3.44
N ALA A 518 29.30 -2.99 3.15
CA ALA A 518 27.97 -2.84 3.73
C ALA A 518 27.08 -4.05 3.41
N SER A 519 26.42 -4.59 4.43
CA SER A 519 25.61 -5.81 4.30
C SER A 519 24.45 -5.82 5.28
N PHE A 520 23.44 -6.65 5.02
CA PHE A 520 22.39 -6.95 5.98
C PHE A 520 22.02 -8.44 5.95
N ARG A 521 21.61 -8.95 7.12
CA ARG A 521 21.29 -10.35 7.37
C ARG A 521 19.80 -10.54 7.51
N LEU A 522 19.29 -11.62 6.92
CA LEU A 522 17.90 -12.06 6.99
C LEU A 522 17.85 -13.48 7.56
N LEU A 523 16.80 -13.78 8.32
CA LEU A 523 16.51 -15.13 8.82
C LEU A 523 15.19 -15.60 8.19
N VAL A 524 15.25 -16.67 7.40
CA VAL A 524 14.15 -17.10 6.52
C VAL A 524 13.79 -18.54 6.78
N ARG A 525 12.50 -18.85 7.01
CA ARG A 525 12.05 -20.26 7.06
C ARG A 525 12.08 -20.85 5.66
N ALA A 526 12.60 -22.07 5.55
CA ALA A 526 12.25 -22.92 4.43
C ALA A 526 10.80 -23.41 4.61
N HIS A 527 9.92 -23.02 3.70
CA HIS A 527 8.52 -23.45 3.71
C HIS A 527 8.21 -24.28 2.46
N SER A 528 7.83 -23.61 1.37
CA SER A 528 7.50 -24.20 0.08
C SER A 528 8.05 -23.33 -1.05
N GLY A 529 8.10 -23.88 -2.27
CA GLY A 529 8.58 -23.15 -3.45
C GLY A 529 10.05 -22.72 -3.31
N MET A 530 10.29 -21.42 -3.45
CA MET A 530 11.63 -20.80 -3.54
C MET A 530 12.56 -21.19 -2.38
N THR A 531 12.10 -21.05 -1.14
CA THR A 531 12.92 -21.24 0.07
C THR A 531 13.22 -22.72 0.34
N ALA A 532 12.28 -23.61 0.02
CA ALA A 532 12.48 -25.06 0.09
C ALA A 532 13.49 -25.54 -0.95
N THR A 533 13.43 -25.00 -2.17
CA THR A 533 14.41 -25.29 -3.22
C THR A 533 15.81 -24.83 -2.82
N LEU A 534 15.95 -23.62 -2.25
CA LEU A 534 17.23 -23.12 -1.73
C LEU A 534 17.80 -24.03 -0.63
N LEU A 535 16.97 -24.41 0.37
CA LEU A 535 17.41 -25.32 1.42
C LEU A 535 17.85 -26.68 0.84
N LYS A 536 17.05 -27.27 -0.06
CA LYS A 536 17.39 -28.55 -0.71
C LYS A 536 18.71 -28.49 -1.48
N HIS A 537 19.00 -27.36 -2.14
CA HIS A 537 20.27 -27.17 -2.84
C HIS A 537 21.47 -27.09 -1.89
N LEU A 538 21.30 -26.51 -0.70
CA LEU A 538 22.34 -26.35 0.32
C LEU A 538 22.55 -27.62 1.16
N SER A 539 21.52 -28.45 1.30
CA SER A 539 21.59 -29.74 2.03
C SER A 539 22.10 -30.91 1.18
N SER A 540 22.50 -30.68 -0.08
CA SER A 540 23.02 -31.74 -0.97
C SER A 540 24.43 -32.19 -0.52
N PRO A 541 24.70 -33.50 -0.33
CA PRO A 541 25.97 -34.03 0.21
C PRO A 541 27.23 -33.66 -0.58
N SER A 542 27.07 -33.23 -1.83
CA SER A 542 28.13 -32.87 -2.77
C SER A 542 28.48 -31.38 -2.80
N ARG A 543 27.84 -30.55 -1.96
CA ARG A 543 28.03 -29.09 -1.96
C ARG A 543 28.25 -28.55 -0.55
N SER A 544 28.96 -27.42 -0.48
CA SER A 544 29.15 -26.64 0.74
C SER A 544 27.79 -26.26 1.34
N SER A 545 27.70 -26.14 2.68
CA SER A 545 26.51 -25.67 3.42
C SER A 545 26.11 -24.21 3.13
N ARG A 546 26.78 -23.62 2.13
CA ARG A 546 26.78 -22.22 1.77
C ARG A 546 26.79 -22.08 0.24
N ALA A 547 26.00 -21.14 -0.28
CA ALA A 547 25.99 -20.80 -1.71
C ALA A 547 25.92 -19.28 -1.93
N GLU A 548 26.64 -18.81 -2.96
CA GLU A 548 26.50 -17.44 -3.49
C GLU A 548 25.40 -17.44 -4.57
N ILE A 549 24.45 -16.51 -4.46
CA ILE A 549 23.34 -16.35 -5.41
C ILE A 549 23.23 -14.89 -5.86
N SER A 550 22.70 -14.67 -7.06
CA SER A 550 22.31 -13.33 -7.48
C SER A 550 20.95 -12.95 -6.89
N VAL A 551 20.90 -11.78 -6.26
CA VAL A 551 19.70 -11.24 -5.59
C VAL A 551 19.64 -9.73 -5.80
N TYR A 552 18.46 -9.22 -6.16
CA TYR A 552 18.19 -7.78 -6.21
C TYR A 552 17.33 -7.35 -5.03
N ASN A 553 17.75 -6.28 -4.36
CA ASN A 553 17.09 -5.65 -3.22
C ASN A 553 16.19 -4.50 -3.67
N GLU A 554 14.88 -4.55 -3.43
CA GLU A 554 13.95 -3.43 -3.73
C GLU A 554 14.13 -2.24 -2.76
N GLY A 555 14.91 -2.41 -1.70
CA GLY A 555 15.21 -1.40 -0.69
C GLY A 555 14.42 -1.60 0.60
N TYR A 556 14.55 -0.65 1.52
CA TYR A 556 14.06 -0.78 2.88
C TYR A 556 12.67 -0.16 3.06
N TYR A 557 11.70 -0.97 3.49
CA TYR A 557 10.32 -0.59 3.73
C TYR A 557 10.02 -0.57 5.23
N ALA A 558 8.97 0.18 5.60
CA ALA A 558 8.62 0.50 6.98
C ALA A 558 9.74 1.27 7.71
N GLY A 559 9.80 1.18 9.04
CA GLY A 559 10.84 1.83 9.82
C GLY A 559 10.71 3.34 9.96
N HIS A 560 9.52 3.90 9.72
CA HIS A 560 9.30 5.34 9.78
C HIS A 560 9.27 5.84 11.22
N ASN A 561 9.87 7.00 11.49
CA ASN A 561 9.87 7.64 12.82
C ASN A 561 8.44 7.83 13.38
N ALA A 562 7.47 8.12 12.51
CA ALA A 562 6.06 8.25 12.89
C ALA A 562 5.48 6.96 13.48
N THR A 563 5.91 5.79 12.99
CA THR A 563 5.50 4.48 13.51
C THR A 563 6.13 4.22 14.88
N PHE A 564 7.42 4.49 15.02
CA PHE A 564 8.16 4.18 16.25
C PHE A 564 8.12 5.27 17.32
N ARG A 565 7.22 6.24 17.18
CA ARG A 565 7.00 7.31 18.16
C ARG A 565 6.96 6.81 19.63
N PRO A 566 6.28 5.70 19.98
CA PRO A 566 6.31 5.17 21.34
C PRO A 566 7.71 4.90 21.91
N LEU A 567 8.66 4.46 21.07
CA LEU A 567 10.02 4.11 21.49
C LEU A 567 10.85 5.34 21.90
N PHE A 568 10.63 6.50 21.26
CA PHE A 568 11.32 7.74 21.64
C PHE A 568 10.95 8.22 23.05
N THR A 569 9.75 7.88 23.52
CA THR A 569 9.23 8.31 24.82
C THR A 569 9.31 7.24 25.91
N ALA A 570 9.64 6.01 25.55
CA ALA A 570 9.64 4.87 26.46
C ALA A 570 10.81 4.93 27.45
N ASP A 571 10.51 4.68 28.73
CA ASP A 571 11.52 4.42 29.76
C ASP A 571 11.89 2.92 29.76
N THR A 572 10.93 2.04 29.44
CA THR A 572 11.10 0.58 29.31
C THR A 572 10.61 0.11 27.94
N VAL A 573 11.38 -0.73 27.26
CA VAL A 573 10.98 -1.38 26.01
C VAL A 573 10.88 -2.90 26.23
N LEU A 574 9.72 -3.47 25.91
CA LEU A 574 9.48 -4.92 25.95
C LEU A 574 9.23 -5.42 24.53
N CYS A 575 10.06 -6.34 24.07
CA CYS A 575 9.87 -7.00 22.79
C CYS A 575 9.38 -8.44 22.99
N LEU A 576 8.15 -8.71 22.55
CA LEU A 576 7.54 -10.04 22.52
C LEU A 576 7.69 -10.64 21.13
N ALA A 577 8.44 -11.73 21.02
CA ALA A 577 8.68 -12.42 19.76
C ALA A 577 8.14 -13.87 19.79
N GLY A 578 7.54 -14.30 18.69
CA GLY A 578 7.13 -15.68 18.47
C GLY A 578 7.69 -16.28 17.18
N GLY A 579 8.40 -17.40 17.27
CA GLY A 579 9.01 -18.09 16.13
C GLY A 579 9.98 -17.18 15.38
N LEU A 580 9.73 -16.98 14.07
CA LEU A 580 10.52 -16.09 13.21
C LEU A 580 10.22 -14.60 13.40
N GLY A 581 9.24 -14.23 14.23
CA GLY A 581 9.00 -12.83 14.59
C GLY A 581 10.21 -12.16 15.25
N ILE A 582 11.14 -12.96 15.79
CA ILE A 582 12.44 -12.48 16.31
C ILE A 582 13.21 -11.68 15.29
N THR A 583 13.14 -12.02 13.99
CA THR A 583 13.87 -11.35 12.93
C THR A 583 13.58 -9.85 12.90
N HIS A 584 12.34 -9.43 13.17
CA HIS A 584 11.98 -8.01 13.23
C HIS A 584 12.49 -7.33 14.51
N VAL A 585 12.49 -8.07 15.62
CA VAL A 585 12.92 -7.59 16.92
C VAL A 585 14.44 -7.38 17.01
N LEU A 586 15.22 -8.21 16.31
CA LEU A 586 16.69 -8.14 16.32
C LEU A 586 17.24 -6.78 15.87
N GLY A 587 16.56 -6.09 14.94
CA GLY A 587 16.95 -4.74 14.56
C GLY A 587 16.85 -3.74 15.73
N PHE A 588 15.84 -3.86 16.59
CA PHE A 588 15.73 -3.03 17.80
C PHE A 588 16.79 -3.41 18.83
N VAL A 589 17.08 -4.70 18.99
CA VAL A 589 18.17 -5.16 19.88
C VAL A 589 19.51 -4.57 19.43
N GLN A 590 19.80 -4.61 18.14
CA GLN A 590 21.03 -4.04 17.58
C GLN A 590 21.13 -2.53 17.86
N GLU A 591 20.05 -1.77 17.67
CA GLU A 591 20.04 -0.32 17.92
C GLU A 591 20.20 0.01 19.41
N TYR A 592 19.59 -0.78 20.30
CA TYR A 592 19.76 -0.63 21.75
C TYR A 592 21.20 -0.94 22.17
N ALA A 593 21.78 -2.05 21.70
CA ALA A 593 23.16 -2.42 22.00
C ALA A 593 24.17 -1.36 21.52
N ARG A 594 23.94 -0.80 20.32
CA ARG A 594 24.77 0.29 19.77
C ARG A 594 24.72 1.53 20.65
N LYS A 595 23.54 1.88 21.17
CA LYS A 595 23.35 3.00 22.09
C LYS A 595 24.10 2.77 23.42
N GLU A 596 23.98 1.60 24.02
CA GLU A 596 24.69 1.28 25.27
C GLU A 596 26.22 1.32 25.08
N ALA A 597 26.73 0.79 23.96
CA ALA A 597 28.16 0.88 23.63
C ALA A 597 28.66 2.33 23.49
N LEU A 598 27.85 3.23 22.92
CA LEU A 598 28.18 4.66 22.84
C LEU A 598 28.23 5.31 24.22
N LEU A 599 27.26 5.02 25.09
CA LEU A 599 27.21 5.55 26.46
C LEU A 599 28.42 5.12 27.30
N GLU A 600 28.90 3.89 27.12
CA GLU A 600 30.14 3.42 27.75
C GLU A 600 31.36 4.18 27.23
N SER A 601 31.47 4.40 25.91
CA SER A 601 32.61 5.09 25.30
C SER A 601 32.72 6.58 25.69
N GLU A 602 31.60 7.24 25.97
CA GLU A 602 31.54 8.67 26.32
C GLU A 602 31.60 8.95 27.82
N SER A 603 31.59 7.92 28.68
CA SER A 603 31.63 8.04 30.14
C SER A 603 32.90 8.72 30.72
N GLY A 604 33.82 9.20 29.86
CA GLY A 604 34.94 10.08 30.19
C GLY A 604 34.75 11.59 29.91
N GLY A 605 33.59 12.06 29.43
CA GLY A 605 33.34 13.47 29.06
C GLY A 605 31.96 14.01 29.52
N GLY A 606 31.90 15.30 29.86
CA GLY A 606 30.81 15.94 30.64
C GLY A 606 29.37 15.90 30.09
N GLU A 607 28.40 16.04 31.02
CA GLU A 607 26.97 15.67 30.88
C GLU A 607 26.09 16.51 29.92
N SER A 608 26.57 17.63 29.38
CA SER A 608 25.67 18.60 28.70
C SER A 608 25.38 18.31 27.22
N ALA A 609 26.13 17.44 26.55
CA ALA A 609 25.91 17.05 25.14
C ALA A 609 25.13 15.72 24.98
N ARG A 610 24.67 15.17 26.10
CA ARG A 610 24.30 13.75 26.29
C ARG A 610 22.91 13.35 25.75
N ALA A 611 22.06 14.29 25.31
CA ALA A 611 20.64 14.02 25.07
C ALA A 611 20.17 14.08 23.61
N GLU A 612 20.88 14.76 22.70
CA GLU A 612 20.37 15.02 21.33
C GLU A 612 20.78 13.95 20.30
N ASN A 613 21.75 13.08 20.60
CA ASN A 613 22.31 12.10 19.63
C ASN A 613 21.96 10.61 19.91
N LEU A 614 21.16 10.29 20.93
CA LEU A 614 20.89 8.90 21.34
C LEU A 614 19.81 8.15 20.52
N GLY A 615 19.27 8.77 19.46
CA GLY A 615 18.38 8.10 18.50
C GLY A 615 17.06 7.56 19.07
N LEU A 616 16.57 6.47 18.47
CA LEU A 616 15.20 5.93 18.65
C LEU A 616 14.84 5.51 20.09
N MET A 617 15.83 5.17 20.90
CA MET A 617 15.66 4.64 22.26
C MET A 617 16.52 5.39 23.29
N GLY A 618 16.74 6.69 23.05
CA GLY A 618 17.62 7.48 23.91
C GLY A 618 17.18 7.58 25.37
N ARG A 619 15.87 7.45 25.65
CA ARG A 619 15.31 7.45 27.01
C ARG A 619 15.19 6.08 27.65
N THR A 620 15.29 5.01 26.87
CA THR A 620 15.12 3.64 27.35
C THR A 620 16.20 3.31 28.38
N ARG A 621 15.80 2.88 29.57
CA ARG A 621 16.71 2.45 30.65
C ARG A 621 16.71 0.94 30.85
N ARG A 622 15.64 0.29 30.40
CA ARG A 622 15.42 -1.14 30.55
C ARG A 622 14.89 -1.69 29.23
N PHE A 623 15.56 -2.70 28.70
CA PHE A 623 15.15 -3.39 27.47
C PHE A 623 15.01 -4.89 27.76
N VAL A 624 13.81 -5.42 27.55
CA VAL A 624 13.48 -6.82 27.76
C VAL A 624 13.12 -7.47 26.44
N LEU A 625 13.83 -8.55 26.10
CA LEU A 625 13.51 -9.44 24.99
C LEU A 625 12.90 -10.73 25.54
N ALA A 626 11.63 -10.96 25.26
CA ALA A 626 10.95 -12.21 25.57
C ALA A 626 10.61 -12.93 24.27
N TRP A 627 11.24 -14.08 24.04
CA TRP A 627 11.15 -14.80 22.77
C TRP A 627 10.85 -16.29 22.96
N SER A 628 9.86 -16.79 22.22
CA SER A 628 9.51 -18.20 22.18
C SER A 628 9.70 -18.79 20.77
N ALA A 629 10.41 -19.93 20.66
CA ALA A 629 10.62 -20.64 19.41
C ALA A 629 10.53 -22.18 19.58
N LYS A 630 10.35 -22.90 18.47
CA LYS A 630 10.19 -24.36 18.47
C LYS A 630 11.53 -25.10 18.32
N GLU A 631 12.49 -24.48 17.67
CA GLU A 631 13.76 -25.09 17.27
C GLU A 631 14.90 -24.64 18.21
N ALA A 632 15.51 -25.57 18.94
CA ALA A 632 16.59 -25.26 19.89
C ALA A 632 17.85 -24.73 19.18
N ALA A 633 18.22 -25.33 18.05
CA ALA A 633 19.34 -24.88 17.22
C ALA A 633 19.16 -23.44 16.72
N PHE A 634 17.91 -23.03 16.46
CA PHE A 634 17.62 -21.65 16.06
C PHE A 634 17.80 -20.66 17.21
N ILE A 635 17.35 -21.03 18.41
CA ILE A 635 17.56 -20.21 19.63
C ILE A 635 19.05 -20.01 19.85
N GLU A 636 19.83 -21.08 19.77
CA GLU A 636 21.28 -21.02 19.98
C GLU A 636 22.00 -20.20 18.91
N HIS A 637 21.59 -20.34 17.64
CA HIS A 637 22.12 -19.54 16.54
C HIS A 637 21.87 -18.04 16.76
N VAL A 638 20.66 -17.65 17.16
CA VAL A 638 20.31 -16.25 17.42
C VAL A 638 21.08 -15.72 18.64
N ARG A 639 21.17 -16.51 19.72
CA ARG A 639 21.93 -16.16 20.92
C ARG A 639 23.39 -15.87 20.59
N THR A 640 24.03 -16.76 19.83
CA THR A 640 25.46 -16.66 19.50
C THR A 640 25.75 -15.55 18.49
N ASN A 641 24.94 -15.40 17.44
CA ASN A 641 25.28 -14.54 16.30
C ASN A 641 24.64 -13.14 16.31
N PHE A 642 23.69 -12.90 17.21
CA PHE A 642 22.94 -11.65 17.26
C PHE A 642 22.83 -11.06 18.67
N LEU A 643 22.81 -11.88 19.73
CA LEU A 643 22.60 -11.40 21.11
C LEU A 643 23.89 -11.38 21.96
N ALA A 644 24.94 -12.09 21.56
CA ALA A 644 26.16 -12.25 22.37
C ALA A 644 26.81 -10.92 22.78
N ASP A 645 26.79 -9.92 21.89
CA ASP A 645 27.39 -8.62 22.12
C ASP A 645 26.40 -7.56 22.67
N ALA A 646 25.13 -7.93 22.89
CA ALA A 646 24.08 -7.02 23.33
C ALA A 646 24.11 -6.84 24.87
N ARG A 647 25.01 -5.98 25.36
CA ARG A 647 25.11 -5.63 26.78
C ARG A 647 23.87 -4.87 27.28
N GLY A 648 23.49 -5.08 28.54
CA GLY A 648 22.34 -4.42 29.17
C GLY A 648 20.96 -4.93 28.71
N LEU A 649 20.92 -6.04 27.96
CA LEU A 649 19.71 -6.69 27.46
C LEU A 649 19.22 -7.77 28.43
N GLU A 650 17.98 -7.67 28.90
CA GLU A 650 17.31 -8.75 29.62
C GLU A 650 16.70 -9.74 28.61
N CYS A 651 17.19 -10.98 28.57
CA CYS A 651 16.70 -12.01 27.63
C CYS A 651 15.95 -13.12 28.36
N TRP A 652 14.68 -13.33 28.01
CA TRP A 652 13.85 -14.44 28.46
C TRP A 652 13.49 -15.33 27.27
N LEU A 653 13.97 -16.58 27.29
CA LEU A 653 13.91 -17.49 26.15
C LEU A 653 13.07 -18.72 26.47
N TRP A 654 12.12 -19.05 25.61
CA TRP A 654 11.27 -20.23 25.74
C TRP A 654 11.45 -21.20 24.57
N TYR A 655 11.68 -22.47 24.90
CA TYR A 655 11.69 -23.58 23.95
C TYR A 655 10.34 -24.32 23.99
N THR A 656 9.66 -24.40 22.84
CA THR A 656 8.33 -25.01 22.70
C THR A 656 8.32 -26.30 21.88
N GLY A 657 9.50 -26.80 21.48
CA GLY A 657 9.61 -28.05 20.75
C GLY A 657 9.30 -29.27 21.63
N SER A 658 8.88 -30.37 21.00
CA SER A 658 8.68 -31.64 21.70
C SER A 658 10.05 -32.14 22.18
N ALA A 659 10.17 -32.47 23.47
CA ALA A 659 11.37 -33.07 24.04
C ALA A 659 11.54 -34.50 23.49
N ASP A 660 11.98 -34.62 22.24
CA ASP A 660 12.28 -35.90 21.63
C ASP A 660 13.72 -36.31 21.99
N THR A 661 13.85 -37.54 22.46
CA THR A 661 14.92 -38.13 23.30
C THR A 661 16.31 -38.26 22.63
N ARG A 662 16.80 -37.26 21.88
CA ARG A 662 18.12 -37.35 21.20
C ARG A 662 18.90 -36.05 20.99
N THR A 663 18.53 -34.93 21.62
CA THR A 663 19.36 -33.71 21.57
C THR A 663 20.26 -33.60 22.80
N ARG A 664 21.58 -33.52 22.51
CA ARG A 664 22.66 -33.25 23.47
C ARG A 664 22.28 -32.10 24.41
N LYS A 665 22.61 -32.30 25.70
CA LYS A 665 22.57 -31.32 26.80
C LYS A 665 22.86 -29.90 26.30
N VAL A 666 21.80 -29.13 26.05
CA VAL A 666 21.81 -27.72 26.43
C VAL A 666 21.83 -27.73 27.96
N GLU A 667 22.60 -26.86 28.61
CA GLU A 667 22.55 -26.72 30.06
C GLU A 667 21.15 -26.23 30.45
N VAL A 668 20.26 -27.19 30.68
CA VAL A 668 18.90 -27.00 31.17
C VAL A 668 19.00 -26.97 32.69
N ALA A 669 18.84 -25.79 33.27
CA ALA A 669 18.59 -25.68 34.69
C ALA A 669 17.20 -26.25 34.98
N HIS A 670 17.15 -27.41 35.64
CA HIS A 670 15.93 -27.89 36.28
C HIS A 670 15.75 -27.07 37.56
N ASP A 671 14.78 -26.17 37.59
CA ASP A 671 14.33 -25.52 38.82
C ASP A 671 13.02 -26.18 39.25
N GLU A 672 13.12 -27.10 40.22
CA GLU A 672 11.94 -27.68 40.86
C GLU A 672 11.38 -26.70 41.89
N GLY A 673 10.24 -26.09 41.51
CA GLY A 673 9.17 -25.72 42.42
C GLY A 673 9.46 -24.66 43.48
N ILE A 674 9.38 -23.37 43.11
CA ILE A 674 8.88 -22.33 44.02
C ILE A 674 7.94 -21.38 43.26
N SER A 675 6.71 -21.31 43.74
CA SER A 675 5.72 -20.33 43.33
C SER A 675 6.19 -18.93 43.73
N GLY A 676 6.37 -18.04 42.76
CA GLY A 676 6.42 -16.59 42.95
C GLY A 676 7.76 -16.02 43.40
N CYS A 677 8.62 -15.62 42.46
CA CYS A 677 9.39 -14.38 42.52
C CYS A 677 10.02 -14.11 41.15
N ALA A 678 10.15 -12.83 40.77
CA ALA A 678 10.82 -12.42 39.54
C ALA A 678 12.28 -12.93 39.51
N PRO A 679 12.81 -13.36 38.35
CA PRO A 679 14.20 -13.77 38.27
C PRO A 679 15.09 -12.53 38.42
N THR A 680 15.91 -12.54 39.47
CA THR A 680 17.01 -11.61 39.73
C THR A 680 17.91 -11.50 38.49
N THR A 681 18.40 -10.28 38.24
CA THR A 681 19.36 -9.92 37.18
C THR A 681 20.51 -10.94 37.09
N ILE A 682 20.49 -11.76 36.04
CA ILE A 682 21.58 -12.64 35.65
C ILE A 682 22.14 -12.11 34.34
N ASP A 683 23.47 -12.08 34.27
CA ASP A 683 24.30 -11.80 33.10
C ASP A 683 23.73 -12.40 31.81
N THR A 684 24.19 -11.86 30.67
CA THR A 684 23.85 -12.14 29.25
C THR A 684 23.75 -13.62 28.80
N ALA A 685 23.83 -14.58 29.71
CA ALA A 685 23.57 -16.00 29.56
C ALA A 685 22.20 -16.43 30.13
N GLY A 686 21.09 -15.87 29.66
CA GLY A 686 19.74 -16.25 30.11
C GLY A 686 19.45 -17.75 29.93
N ALA A 687 18.97 -18.41 30.99
CA ALA A 687 18.53 -19.80 30.96
C ALA A 687 17.32 -19.97 30.02
N VAL A 688 17.32 -21.03 29.21
CA VAL A 688 16.20 -21.35 28.31
C VAL A 688 15.14 -22.12 29.07
N THR A 689 13.94 -21.56 29.19
CA THR A 689 12.81 -22.20 29.86
C THR A 689 12.07 -23.13 28.90
N VAL A 690 11.79 -24.36 29.32
CA VAL A 690 10.98 -25.30 28.53
C VAL A 690 9.50 -25.01 28.75
N GLY A 691 8.73 -24.82 27.68
CA GLY A 691 7.30 -24.57 27.74
C GLY A 691 6.86 -23.36 26.91
N ARG A 692 5.57 -23.01 27.02
CA ARG A 692 5.01 -21.82 26.37
C ARG A 692 5.23 -20.59 27.24
N MET A 693 5.58 -19.48 26.61
CA MET A 693 5.66 -18.17 27.26
C MET A 693 4.28 -17.76 27.79
N ASP A 694 4.20 -17.44 29.08
CA ASP A 694 3.05 -16.77 29.68
C ASP A 694 3.12 -15.27 29.39
N VAL A 695 2.45 -14.86 28.30
CA VAL A 695 2.43 -13.47 27.82
C VAL A 695 1.91 -12.50 28.89
N ALA A 696 0.93 -12.93 29.70
CA ALA A 696 0.33 -12.09 30.73
C ALA A 696 1.34 -11.80 31.84
N SER A 697 1.99 -12.85 32.34
CA SER A 697 3.02 -12.74 33.38
C SER A 697 4.19 -11.87 32.92
N VAL A 698 4.68 -12.08 31.68
CA VAL A 698 5.79 -11.30 31.09
C VAL A 698 5.46 -9.81 30.98
N ILE A 699 4.26 -9.46 30.50
CA ILE A 699 3.84 -8.06 30.40
C ILE A 699 3.74 -7.46 31.80
N ARG A 700 3.09 -8.16 32.74
CA ARG A 700 2.85 -7.68 34.11
C ARG A 700 4.14 -7.47 34.90
N SER A 701 5.15 -8.30 34.70
CA SER A 701 6.45 -8.15 35.37
C SER A 701 7.32 -7.03 34.78
N THR A 702 7.00 -6.55 33.58
CA THR A 702 7.80 -5.54 32.87
C THR A 702 7.22 -4.12 32.99
N VAL A 703 5.92 -3.99 33.21
CA VAL A 703 5.27 -2.67 33.38
C VAL A 703 5.52 -2.10 34.77
N GLU A 704 5.88 -0.81 34.84
CA GLU A 704 6.21 -0.12 36.09
C GLU A 704 5.32 1.12 36.25
N VAL A 705 4.82 1.36 37.47
CA VAL A 705 4.00 2.54 37.77
C VAL A 705 4.81 3.81 37.57
N GLY A 706 4.26 4.78 36.84
CA GLY A 706 4.90 6.08 36.60
C GLY A 706 5.96 6.08 35.48
N ARG A 707 6.25 4.92 34.87
CA ARG A 707 7.13 4.82 33.69
C ARG A 707 6.33 4.54 32.42
N GLN A 708 6.83 5.04 31.30
CA GLN A 708 6.26 4.75 29.98
C GLN A 708 6.86 3.44 29.45
N THR A 709 6.03 2.43 29.20
CA THR A 709 6.48 1.16 28.62
C THR A 709 6.00 1.04 27.18
N ALA A 710 6.90 0.83 26.23
CA ALA A 710 6.53 0.48 24.86
C ALA A 710 6.69 -1.04 24.65
N VAL A 711 5.63 -1.69 24.16
CA VAL A 711 5.60 -3.11 23.90
C VAL A 711 5.58 -3.36 22.40
N VAL A 712 6.64 -3.96 21.87
CA VAL A 712 6.76 -4.38 20.48
C VAL A 712 6.38 -5.84 20.40
N VAL A 713 5.41 -6.20 19.55
CA VAL A 713 4.94 -7.57 19.39
C VAL A 713 5.06 -8.02 17.95
N CYS A 714 5.78 -9.12 17.73
CA CYS A 714 5.90 -9.76 16.43
C CYS A 714 5.86 -11.28 16.56
N GLY A 715 4.78 -11.91 16.10
CA GLY A 715 4.59 -13.35 16.26
C GLY A 715 3.24 -13.84 15.73
N PRO A 716 2.83 -15.07 16.11
CA PRO A 716 1.53 -15.61 15.74
C PRO A 716 0.37 -14.72 16.19
N GLY A 717 -0.70 -14.63 15.39
CA GLY A 717 -1.85 -13.76 15.67
C GLY A 717 -2.45 -13.95 17.07
N GLN A 718 -2.52 -15.20 17.56
CA GLN A 718 -2.99 -15.48 18.93
C GLN A 718 -2.11 -14.86 20.03
N MET A 719 -0.79 -14.84 19.84
CA MET A 719 0.13 -14.20 20.79
C MET A 719 -0.04 -12.68 20.78
N ALA A 720 -0.21 -12.09 19.61
CA ALA A 720 -0.42 -10.66 19.46
C ALA A 720 -1.77 -10.20 20.03
N ASP A 721 -2.84 -10.95 19.75
CA ASP A 721 -4.18 -10.72 20.31
C ASP A 721 -4.19 -10.85 21.84
N GLU A 722 -3.48 -11.84 22.40
CA GLU A 722 -3.29 -12.00 23.84
C GLU A 722 -2.50 -10.84 24.45
N ALA A 723 -1.37 -10.44 23.84
CA ALA A 723 -0.59 -9.29 24.30
C ALA A 723 -1.43 -8.00 24.32
N ARG A 724 -2.20 -7.76 23.25
CA ARG A 724 -3.12 -6.62 23.16
C ARG A 724 -4.15 -6.63 24.29
N ARG A 725 -4.76 -7.79 24.57
CA ARG A 725 -5.71 -7.95 25.68
C ARG A 725 -5.09 -7.59 27.02
N GLN A 726 -3.89 -8.11 27.29
CA GLN A 726 -3.17 -7.85 28.54
C GLN A 726 -2.78 -6.37 28.68
N LEU A 727 -2.41 -5.70 27.59
CA LEU A 727 -2.12 -4.27 27.62
C LEU A 727 -3.36 -3.43 27.90
N VAL A 728 -4.54 -3.81 27.39
CA VAL A 728 -5.81 -3.14 27.74
C VAL A 728 -6.08 -3.24 29.25
N GLU A 729 -5.80 -4.40 29.86
CA GLU A 729 -5.91 -4.58 31.31
C GLU A 729 -4.89 -3.72 32.06
N CYS A 730 -3.64 -3.63 31.58
CA CYS A 730 -2.63 -2.75 32.17
C CYS A 730 -3.03 -1.27 32.11
N VAL A 731 -3.56 -0.80 30.97
CA VAL A 731 -4.07 0.59 30.86
C VAL A 731 -5.22 0.82 31.84
N ARG A 732 -6.13 -0.15 32.00
CA ARG A 732 -7.23 -0.09 32.97
C ARG A 732 -6.72 0.05 34.40
N ASP A 733 -5.62 -0.63 34.72
CA ASP A 733 -5.00 -0.60 36.05
C ASP A 733 -4.10 0.65 36.25
N GLY A 734 -4.04 1.56 35.27
CA GLY A 734 -3.36 2.85 35.37
C GLY A 734 -1.92 2.87 34.86
N PHE A 735 -1.44 1.79 34.24
CA PHE A 735 -0.12 1.76 33.63
C PHE A 735 -0.09 2.52 32.29
N CYS A 736 1.02 3.21 32.03
CA CYS A 736 1.24 3.93 30.77
C CYS A 736 1.96 3.02 29.77
N VAL A 737 1.20 2.31 28.95
CA VAL A 737 1.74 1.36 27.97
C VAL A 737 1.38 1.77 26.54
N ASP A 738 2.27 1.53 25.59
CA ASP A 738 2.01 1.66 24.15
C ASP A 738 2.26 0.33 23.44
N LEU A 739 1.45 0.01 22.43
CA LEU A 739 1.59 -1.20 21.62
C LEU A 739 2.10 -0.85 20.22
N LEU A 740 3.18 -1.48 19.82
CA LEU A 740 3.69 -1.56 18.45
C LEU A 740 3.53 -3.00 17.98
N GLU A 741 2.53 -3.25 17.16
CA GLU A 741 2.23 -4.58 16.66
C GLU A 741 2.65 -4.67 15.19
N GLU A 742 3.52 -5.62 14.88
CA GLU A 742 3.89 -5.92 13.50
C GLU A 742 3.49 -7.36 13.16
N ALA A 743 2.53 -7.47 12.25
CA ALA A 743 2.01 -8.73 11.74
C ALA A 743 2.42 -8.89 10.28
N PHE A 744 3.48 -9.67 10.07
CA PHE A 744 3.89 -10.13 8.74
C PHE A 744 2.92 -11.20 8.22
N ALA A 745 1.68 -10.79 7.96
CA ALA A 745 0.60 -11.63 7.43
C ALA A 745 0.58 -11.55 5.89
N TRP A 746 1.73 -11.82 5.27
CA TRP A 746 1.92 -11.80 3.82
C TRP A 746 1.16 -12.94 3.14
#